data_AF-A0A9E1UT79-F1
#
_entry.id   AF-A0A9E1UT79-F1
#
_cell.length_a   1.000
_cell.length_b   1.000
_cell.length_c   1.000
_cell.angle_alpha   90.00
_cell.angle_beta   90.00
_cell.angle_gamma   90.00
#
_symmetry.space_group_name_H-M   'P 1'
#
loop_
_entity.id
_entity.type
_entity.pdbx_description
1 polymer ?
#
loop_
_entity_poly.entity_id
_entity_poly.type
_entity_poly.pdbx_seq_one_letter_code
_entity_poly.pdbx_strand_id
1 'polypeptide(L)'
;MRCPKPTAVFLAAVLLIGGSLRAQAPRLVWLDDFNLPGATTGWWRIERRKSVEKNPLSLRNQKFQRGIGTHARSVIPIDLMDGASAFRAVVGIDDETKGGGTVEFIVMGDGRELWKSGILTGKGDPVQVNVPLVGVRKLQLIATMAGNGFGHDHADWCDARFENPGTKLVAAVAAMRARPRPLPYCKAHPPPGATMVAVPPASKEQLAALRALAPNATDEALAEYRYTLALLDDRQAHLGTKLRRQTFHPQALIQAEDTDPLSVVLRRTHALLAHLRDQGTDLPEEASELARLGEMGAKGEKARLIRFLAARDLRRRIAFRNPRVQAIQRLVFIKRHFNPNPEKLGNHMCDQFFGFHGQRGGGLFVLDDPFGPVPKLRNLLANARCGNGRFRGRRLDGKGAFLSPEVSYDGQTITFAYTDVAEKPARYTWTQDNTYHLFQIQADGTGLRQLTDGAYNDFDPCELPSGRLAFISERRGGYGRCHGRPVPSFTLHSMLPDGSDIVALSPHETNEWQPSVDWNGMLAYTRWDYVDRGHTQAHHAWTTYPDGRDPRAIHGNFRTSLRHGPTMEMDVRAIPDSRYYVATAAAHHGQAYGSLILIDPRAEDDDDMAPVKRLTPDQALPETECSAHRDPLRFATPWPLGEQVYLCVYDRHSRSNQGPKNNYGIYLIDAFGNRELIYRDPAISCLSPLPLHAREKPTVVPHATLTGLPAGQAINEPLPKTAIVGVNNVYSTRRPFPGGTRITALRVIQLLPKTTPYAHNPAIGYGQQKSARSVLGTVPVEADGSAYCRIPVGVPVYFQALDQNGLAVQSMRSATYVKPGERLLCHGCHAPRERTPAPRANIRLAMRREPSRLTPPPAGANPFSYPSLVHPILDRRCVSCHAKNRPKAPDLAKGN
;
A
#
# COMPACT_ATOMS: atom_id res chain seq x y z
N MET A 1 74.43 42.50 -74.73
CA MET A 1 75.81 42.59 -74.20
C MET A 1 75.88 43.80 -73.29
N ARG A 2 76.47 43.64 -72.09
CA ARG A 2 76.75 44.68 -71.07
C ARG A 2 75.52 45.29 -70.35
N CYS A 3 75.55 45.20 -69.00
CA CYS A 3 75.16 46.19 -67.95
C CYS A 3 73.84 47.01 -68.07
N PRO A 4 73.31 47.65 -66.99
CA PRO A 4 73.51 47.51 -65.54
C PRO A 4 72.22 47.70 -64.66
N LYS A 5 72.34 47.44 -63.34
CA LYS A 5 71.94 48.28 -62.16
C LYS A 5 70.45 48.70 -61.85
N PRO A 6 70.16 49.16 -60.60
CA PRO A 6 68.99 48.77 -59.77
C PRO A 6 68.11 49.95 -59.26
N THR A 7 67.12 49.67 -58.38
CA THR A 7 66.52 50.58 -57.35
C THR A 7 65.53 49.75 -56.50
N ALA A 8 65.72 49.44 -55.21
CA ALA A 8 65.77 50.21 -53.96
C ALA A 8 64.40 50.71 -53.43
N VAL A 9 63.93 50.19 -52.28
CA VAL A 9 63.33 50.91 -51.13
C VAL A 9 63.48 50.08 -49.82
N PHE A 10 63.89 50.78 -48.75
CA PHE A 10 64.08 50.42 -47.32
C PHE A 10 62.77 50.01 -46.60
N LEU A 11 62.65 49.11 -45.60
CA LEU A 11 63.33 48.81 -44.32
C LEU A 11 62.36 49.06 -43.14
N ALA A 12 62.08 48.02 -42.34
CA ALA A 12 61.95 48.09 -40.87
C ALA A 12 61.85 46.67 -40.28
N ALA A 13 62.76 46.34 -39.37
CA ALA A 13 62.81 45.09 -38.63
C ALA A 13 61.99 45.19 -37.33
N VAL A 14 61.24 44.15 -36.96
CA VAL A 14 60.89 43.86 -35.55
C VAL A 14 60.81 42.34 -35.31
N LEU A 15 61.63 41.92 -34.34
CA LEU A 15 61.71 40.69 -33.53
C LEU A 15 60.89 39.43 -33.88
N LEU A 16 61.63 38.33 -34.03
CA LEU A 16 61.20 36.96 -33.77
C LEU A 16 60.83 36.76 -32.29
N ILE A 17 59.59 36.34 -32.03
CA ILE A 17 59.24 35.52 -30.87
C ILE A 17 58.52 34.28 -31.41
N GLY A 18 59.13 33.11 -31.24
CA GLY A 18 58.52 31.82 -31.54
C GLY A 18 57.38 31.52 -30.56
N GLY A 19 56.16 31.42 -31.08
CA GLY A 19 55.00 30.87 -30.39
C GLY A 19 54.60 29.54 -31.03
N SER A 20 54.92 28.44 -30.37
CA SER A 20 54.41 27.12 -30.72
C SER A 20 52.88 27.11 -30.51
N LEU A 21 52.12 26.90 -31.60
CA LEU A 21 50.70 26.54 -31.52
C LEU A 21 50.59 25.13 -30.91
N ARG A 22 50.58 25.04 -29.58
CA ARG A 22 50.10 23.84 -28.89
C ARG A 22 48.60 23.74 -29.12
N ALA A 23 48.15 22.68 -29.80
CA ALA A 23 46.75 22.27 -29.73
C ALA A 23 46.37 22.10 -28.25
N GLN A 24 45.45 22.91 -27.76
CA GLN A 24 44.99 22.80 -26.38
C GLN A 24 44.25 21.47 -26.24
N ALA A 25 44.69 20.61 -25.32
CA ALA A 25 44.05 19.32 -25.07
C ALA A 25 42.55 19.53 -24.79
N PRO A 26 41.66 18.68 -25.35
CA PRO A 26 40.23 18.89 -25.21
C PRO A 26 39.82 18.87 -23.74
N ARG A 27 38.95 19.81 -23.34
CA ARG A 27 38.36 19.78 -22.00
C ARG A 27 37.47 18.54 -21.89
N LEU A 28 37.67 17.71 -20.87
CA LEU A 28 36.92 16.46 -20.71
C LEU A 28 35.92 16.54 -19.55
N VAL A 29 34.74 15.97 -19.77
CA VAL A 29 33.78 15.64 -18.70
C VAL A 29 33.36 14.18 -18.86
N TRP A 30 33.52 13.39 -17.80
CA TRP A 30 33.21 11.97 -17.86
C TRP A 30 31.74 11.69 -17.55
N LEU A 31 31.18 10.66 -18.18
CA LEU A 31 29.80 10.22 -18.00
C LEU A 31 29.51 9.81 -16.55
N ASP A 32 30.47 9.19 -15.88
CA ASP A 32 30.34 8.74 -14.50
C ASP A 32 30.35 9.87 -13.46
N ASP A 33 30.63 11.10 -13.89
CA ASP A 33 30.52 12.30 -13.05
C ASP A 33 29.12 12.94 -13.11
N PHE A 34 28.21 12.44 -13.98
CA PHE A 34 26.84 12.94 -14.08
C PHE A 34 25.92 12.34 -13.00
N ASN A 35 24.96 13.15 -12.56
CA ASN A 35 23.71 12.61 -12.05
C ASN A 35 22.85 12.18 -13.24
N LEU A 36 22.33 10.95 -13.24
CA LEU A 36 21.66 10.33 -14.39
C LEU A 36 20.15 10.13 -14.08
N PRO A 37 19.37 11.22 -13.87
CA PRO A 37 17.94 11.10 -13.59
C PRO A 37 17.22 10.55 -14.83
N GLY A 38 16.33 9.57 -14.62
CA GLY A 38 15.62 8.92 -15.72
C GLY A 38 16.43 7.88 -16.47
N ALA A 39 17.67 7.57 -16.03
CA ALA A 39 18.38 6.43 -16.56
C ALA A 39 17.74 5.12 -16.07
N THR A 40 17.46 4.22 -17.01
CA THR A 40 16.80 2.93 -16.78
C THR A 40 17.73 1.79 -17.13
N THR A 41 17.65 0.68 -16.40
CA THR A 41 18.34 -0.58 -16.70
C THR A 41 17.32 -1.72 -16.62
N GLY A 42 17.53 -2.80 -17.38
CA GLY A 42 16.59 -3.92 -17.42
C GLY A 42 16.57 -4.67 -16.09
N TRP A 43 17.76 -4.94 -15.57
CA TRP A 43 18.00 -5.57 -14.28
C TRP A 43 18.99 -4.75 -13.45
N TRP A 44 18.98 -4.98 -12.14
CA TRP A 44 19.86 -4.32 -11.18
C TRP A 44 19.78 -2.78 -11.21
N ARG A 45 20.90 -2.12 -10.94
CA ARG A 45 21.03 -0.66 -10.94
C ARG A 45 22.20 -0.29 -11.84
N ILE A 46 22.14 0.90 -12.41
CA ILE A 46 23.29 1.49 -13.08
C ILE A 46 24.38 1.76 -12.03
N GLU A 47 25.59 1.28 -12.29
CA GLU A 47 26.72 1.42 -11.40
C GLU A 47 27.78 2.35 -12.04
N ARG A 48 28.36 3.21 -11.21
CA ARG A 48 29.42 4.16 -11.62
C ARG A 48 30.78 3.56 -11.33
N ARG A 49 31.66 3.53 -12.33
CA ARG A 49 33.03 2.97 -12.27
C ARG A 49 33.08 1.48 -11.91
N LYS A 50 31.96 0.79 -12.05
CA LYS A 50 31.79 -0.62 -11.72
C LYS A 50 30.80 -1.24 -12.69
N SER A 51 30.95 -2.54 -12.91
CA SER A 51 29.97 -3.37 -13.61
C SER A 51 28.64 -3.39 -12.87
N VAL A 52 27.61 -3.95 -13.51
CA VAL A 52 26.28 -4.06 -12.92
C VAL A 52 26.23 -4.97 -11.68
N GLU A 53 27.14 -5.95 -11.55
CA GLU A 53 27.33 -6.72 -10.30
C GLU A 53 28.32 -6.09 -9.30
N LYS A 54 28.80 -4.87 -9.58
CA LYS A 54 29.72 -4.06 -8.75
C LYS A 54 31.18 -4.53 -8.74
N ASN A 55 31.58 -5.30 -9.75
CA ASN A 55 32.98 -5.62 -10.03
C ASN A 55 33.68 -4.45 -10.76
N PRO A 56 35.01 -4.44 -10.90
CA PRO A 56 35.68 -3.50 -11.79
C PRO A 56 35.20 -3.69 -13.23
N LEU A 57 34.90 -2.60 -13.95
CA LEU A 57 34.53 -2.62 -15.37
C LEU A 57 35.62 -3.34 -16.16
N SER A 58 35.28 -4.40 -16.89
CA SER A 58 36.25 -5.18 -17.65
C SER A 58 35.65 -5.71 -18.94
N LEU A 59 36.32 -5.41 -20.06
CA LEU A 59 35.94 -5.89 -21.39
C LEU A 59 37.13 -6.63 -22.01
N ARG A 60 36.98 -7.94 -22.26
CA ARG A 60 38.03 -8.80 -22.86
C ARG A 60 39.35 -8.74 -22.10
N ASN A 61 39.27 -8.82 -20.77
CA ASN A 61 40.37 -8.69 -19.80
C ASN A 61 41.02 -7.31 -19.72
N GLN A 62 40.54 -6.33 -20.47
CA GLN A 62 40.95 -4.94 -20.31
C GLN A 62 40.10 -4.27 -19.23
N LYS A 63 40.75 -3.83 -18.14
CA LYS A 63 40.09 -3.15 -17.02
C LYS A 63 39.99 -1.65 -17.25
N PHE A 64 38.85 -1.08 -16.86
CA PHE A 64 38.57 0.36 -16.97
C PHE A 64 38.31 0.98 -15.60
N GLN A 65 38.89 2.16 -15.36
CA GLN A 65 38.70 2.88 -14.10
C GLN A 65 37.49 3.81 -14.13
N ARG A 66 37.02 4.16 -15.32
CA ARG A 66 35.94 5.14 -15.55
C ARG A 66 34.91 4.52 -16.49
N GLY A 67 33.64 4.82 -16.22
CA GLY A 67 32.54 4.31 -17.04
C GLY A 67 31.29 4.01 -16.23
N ILE A 68 30.29 3.48 -16.91
CA ILE A 68 28.99 3.11 -16.38
C ILE A 68 28.72 1.65 -16.73
N GLY A 69 28.48 0.81 -15.71
CA GLY A 69 27.95 -0.53 -15.88
C GLY A 69 26.42 -0.54 -15.81
N THR A 70 25.79 -1.29 -16.70
CA THR A 70 24.32 -1.37 -16.83
C THR A 70 23.90 -2.76 -17.30
N HIS A 71 22.60 -3.02 -17.41
CA HIS A 71 22.07 -4.27 -17.98
C HIS A 71 21.03 -3.94 -19.06
N ALA A 72 21.10 -4.64 -20.21
CA ALA A 72 20.10 -4.45 -21.26
C ALA A 72 18.69 -4.93 -20.82
N ARG A 73 17.59 -4.33 -21.26
CA ARG A 73 17.48 -3.05 -21.98
C ARG A 73 17.76 -1.87 -21.04
N SER A 74 18.68 -0.99 -21.42
CA SER A 74 18.96 0.25 -20.69
C SER A 74 18.89 1.50 -21.57
N VAL A 75 18.57 2.64 -20.95
CA VAL A 75 18.51 3.96 -21.58
C VAL A 75 19.08 4.97 -20.59
N ILE A 76 20.10 5.72 -20.99
CA ILE A 76 20.76 6.74 -20.18
C ILE A 76 20.58 8.09 -20.89
N PRO A 77 19.58 8.90 -20.49
CA PRO A 77 19.36 10.22 -21.06
C PRO A 77 20.34 11.24 -20.46
N ILE A 78 20.86 12.13 -21.31
CA ILE A 78 21.86 13.15 -20.95
C ILE A 78 21.46 14.47 -21.61
N ASP A 79 21.34 15.52 -20.80
CA ASP A 79 21.15 16.88 -21.29
C ASP A 79 22.53 17.53 -21.45
N LEU A 80 22.94 17.76 -22.70
CA LEU A 80 24.21 18.38 -23.04
C LEU A 80 24.16 19.91 -22.90
N MET A 81 22.98 20.49 -22.65
CA MET A 81 22.75 21.91 -22.44
C MET A 81 23.25 22.78 -23.60
N ASP A 82 24.46 23.35 -23.46
CA ASP A 82 25.14 24.17 -24.46
C ASP A 82 26.05 23.34 -25.40
N GLY A 83 25.93 22.01 -25.36
CA GLY A 83 26.54 21.07 -26.30
C GLY A 83 27.92 20.56 -25.86
N ALA A 84 28.45 19.62 -26.64
CA ALA A 84 29.82 19.14 -26.57
C ALA A 84 30.33 18.93 -28.00
N SER A 85 31.63 18.91 -28.24
CA SER A 85 32.14 18.66 -29.60
C SER A 85 32.03 17.19 -29.98
N ALA A 86 32.19 16.28 -29.03
CA ALA A 86 32.08 14.84 -29.28
C ALA A 86 31.79 14.01 -28.02
N PHE A 87 31.28 12.80 -28.21
CA PHE A 87 31.21 11.72 -27.22
C PHE A 87 32.16 10.58 -27.62
N ARG A 88 32.85 10.05 -26.61
CA ARG A 88 33.81 8.94 -26.72
C ARG A 88 33.50 7.90 -25.66
N ALA A 89 33.51 6.62 -26.02
CA ALA A 89 33.42 5.51 -25.07
C ALA A 89 34.00 4.23 -25.70
N VAL A 90 34.18 3.20 -24.88
CA VAL A 90 34.37 1.81 -25.30
C VAL A 90 33.19 1.03 -24.78
N VAL A 91 32.50 0.28 -25.64
CA VAL A 91 31.32 -0.49 -25.25
C VAL A 91 31.53 -1.97 -25.47
N GLY A 92 30.93 -2.78 -24.60
CA GLY A 92 31.00 -4.22 -24.68
C GLY A 92 30.22 -4.88 -23.55
N ILE A 93 30.21 -6.20 -23.57
CA ILE A 93 29.63 -7.00 -22.49
C ILE A 93 30.71 -7.29 -21.46
N ASP A 94 30.40 -7.08 -20.18
CA ASP A 94 31.37 -7.22 -19.08
C ASP A 94 31.85 -8.69 -18.92
N ASP A 95 33.14 -8.86 -18.61
CA ASP A 95 33.78 -10.17 -18.45
C ASP A 95 33.16 -11.05 -17.35
N GLU A 96 32.44 -10.46 -16.39
CA GLU A 96 31.72 -11.18 -15.32
C GLU A 96 30.66 -12.15 -15.86
N THR A 97 30.22 -11.93 -17.09
CA THR A 97 29.29 -12.79 -17.83
C THR A 97 29.89 -14.10 -18.30
N LYS A 98 31.23 -14.26 -18.20
CA LYS A 98 31.98 -15.45 -18.65
C LYS A 98 31.69 -15.84 -20.10
N GLY A 99 31.47 -14.84 -20.96
CA GLY A 99 31.18 -15.01 -22.38
C GLY A 99 29.70 -15.15 -22.75
N GLY A 100 28.78 -14.92 -21.80
CA GLY A 100 27.33 -14.87 -22.03
C GLY A 100 26.82 -13.49 -22.48
N GLY A 101 25.54 -13.42 -22.87
CA GLY A 101 24.84 -12.16 -23.21
C GLY A 101 24.95 -11.73 -24.67
N THR A 102 23.94 -10.99 -25.16
CA THR A 102 23.97 -10.24 -26.43
C THR A 102 23.32 -8.86 -26.32
N VAL A 103 24.08 -7.84 -26.73
CA VAL A 103 23.69 -6.43 -26.58
C VAL A 103 24.05 -5.66 -27.84
N GLU A 104 23.17 -4.78 -28.30
CA GLU A 104 23.52 -3.72 -29.26
C GLU A 104 23.46 -2.36 -28.57
N PHE A 105 24.52 -1.57 -28.75
CA PHE A 105 24.66 -0.23 -28.19
C PHE A 105 24.26 0.79 -29.24
N ILE A 106 23.45 1.77 -28.85
CA ILE A 106 22.94 2.83 -29.73
C ILE A 106 23.14 4.19 -29.03
N VAL A 107 23.59 5.18 -29.78
CA VAL A 107 23.68 6.58 -29.35
C VAL A 107 22.69 7.40 -30.16
N MET A 108 21.68 7.97 -29.49
CA MET A 108 20.68 8.84 -30.09
C MET A 108 20.92 10.30 -29.69
N GLY A 109 20.84 11.24 -30.63
CA GLY A 109 20.92 12.68 -30.39
C GLY A 109 19.68 13.39 -30.89
N ASP A 110 19.02 14.15 -30.01
CA ASP A 110 17.79 14.91 -30.31
C ASP A 110 16.73 14.11 -31.10
N GLY A 111 16.60 12.81 -30.76
CA GLY A 111 15.64 11.89 -31.38
C GLY A 111 16.11 11.19 -32.66
N ARG A 112 17.35 11.41 -33.12
CA ARG A 112 17.95 10.76 -34.29
C ARG A 112 19.08 9.80 -33.89
N GLU A 113 19.20 8.68 -34.57
CA GLU A 113 20.34 7.76 -34.39
C GLU A 113 21.61 8.42 -34.90
N LEU A 114 22.62 8.54 -34.04
CA LEU A 114 23.93 9.08 -34.40
C LEU A 114 24.96 7.96 -34.59
N TRP A 115 24.78 6.84 -33.91
CA TRP A 115 25.70 5.69 -33.96
C TRP A 115 25.07 4.44 -33.38
N LYS A 116 25.49 3.26 -33.87
CA LYS A 116 25.21 1.96 -33.26
C LYS A 116 26.37 0.98 -33.43
N SER A 117 26.47 -0.01 -32.54
CA SER A 117 27.56 -1.00 -32.54
C SER A 117 27.31 -2.21 -33.47
N GLY A 118 26.06 -2.47 -33.85
CA GLY A 118 25.63 -3.82 -34.21
C GLY A 118 25.57 -4.73 -32.98
N ILE A 119 25.17 -6.00 -33.18
CA ILE A 119 25.02 -6.95 -32.07
C ILE A 119 26.40 -7.42 -31.58
N LEU A 120 26.68 -7.16 -30.30
CA LEU A 120 27.84 -7.69 -29.59
C LEU A 120 27.45 -8.91 -28.77
N THR A 121 28.40 -9.82 -28.58
CA THR A 121 28.25 -11.02 -27.74
C THR A 121 29.29 -10.99 -26.63
N GLY A 122 29.11 -11.75 -25.55
CA GLY A 122 30.11 -11.84 -24.47
C GLY A 122 31.49 -12.34 -24.92
N LYS A 123 31.61 -12.88 -26.14
CA LYS A 123 32.88 -13.28 -26.77
C LYS A 123 33.34 -12.32 -27.88
N GLY A 124 32.58 -11.25 -28.15
CA GLY A 124 32.93 -10.23 -29.13
C GLY A 124 33.98 -9.26 -28.58
N ASP A 125 34.71 -8.62 -29.48
CA ASP A 125 35.68 -7.59 -29.09
C ASP A 125 34.96 -6.27 -28.75
N PRO A 126 35.52 -5.44 -27.85
CA PRO A 126 34.89 -4.20 -27.43
C PRO A 126 34.92 -3.20 -28.59
N VAL A 127 33.88 -2.39 -28.73
CA VAL A 127 33.73 -1.45 -29.84
C VAL A 127 33.95 -0.03 -29.38
N GLN A 128 34.72 0.74 -30.16
CA GLN A 128 34.95 2.16 -29.93
C GLN A 128 33.76 2.99 -30.39
N VAL A 129 33.30 3.89 -29.51
CA VAL A 129 32.27 4.88 -29.79
C VAL A 129 32.94 6.21 -30.06
N ASN A 130 32.73 6.76 -31.26
CA ASN A 130 33.24 8.08 -31.67
C ASN A 130 32.10 8.84 -32.36
N VAL A 131 31.43 9.72 -31.61
CA VAL A 131 30.24 10.43 -32.09
C VAL A 131 30.45 11.95 -32.03
N PRO A 132 30.47 12.67 -33.17
CA PRO A 132 30.42 14.13 -33.19
C PRO A 132 29.11 14.65 -32.59
N LEU A 133 29.17 15.68 -31.74
CA LEU A 133 28.01 16.22 -31.01
C LEU A 133 27.71 17.69 -31.31
N VAL A 134 28.34 18.27 -32.33
CA VAL A 134 28.12 19.67 -32.73
C VAL A 134 26.63 19.88 -33.05
N GLY A 135 25.98 20.77 -32.29
CA GLY A 135 24.56 21.09 -32.45
C GLY A 135 23.58 20.18 -31.69
N VAL A 136 24.05 19.11 -31.04
CA VAL A 136 23.20 18.16 -30.28
C VAL A 136 22.99 18.67 -28.85
N ARG A 137 21.73 18.70 -28.40
CA ARG A 137 21.36 19.18 -27.05
C ARG A 137 20.97 18.07 -26.09
N LYS A 138 20.37 16.99 -26.57
CA LYS A 138 20.02 15.82 -25.75
C LYS A 138 20.61 14.56 -26.36
N LEU A 139 21.24 13.73 -25.53
CA LEU A 139 21.76 12.42 -25.91
C LEU A 139 21.02 11.31 -25.16
N GLN A 140 20.84 10.15 -25.77
CA GLN A 140 20.43 8.92 -25.11
C GLN A 140 21.41 7.82 -25.46
N LEU A 141 22.01 7.21 -24.44
CA LEU A 141 22.85 6.02 -24.59
C LEU A 141 21.99 4.79 -24.29
N ILE A 142 21.85 3.89 -25.24
CA ILE A 142 20.91 2.77 -25.18
C ILE A 142 21.69 1.47 -25.31
N ALA A 143 21.44 0.52 -24.43
CA ALA A 143 21.84 -0.87 -24.62
C ALA A 143 20.57 -1.69 -24.85
N THR A 144 20.40 -2.26 -26.05
CA THR A 144 19.21 -3.02 -26.44
C THR A 144 19.38 -4.51 -26.13
N MET A 145 18.27 -5.25 -26.15
CA MET A 145 18.30 -6.71 -26.06
C MET A 145 18.42 -7.31 -27.47
N ALA A 146 19.46 -8.09 -27.73
CA ALA A 146 19.76 -8.59 -29.07
C ALA A 146 19.38 -10.07 -29.28
N GLY A 147 18.20 -10.48 -28.81
CA GLY A 147 17.47 -11.64 -29.36
C GLY A 147 17.70 -13.03 -28.76
N ASN A 148 18.51 -13.21 -27.70
CA ASN A 148 18.76 -14.53 -27.09
C ASN A 148 18.17 -14.74 -25.67
N GLY A 149 17.37 -13.79 -25.16
CA GLY A 149 16.82 -13.82 -23.80
C GLY A 149 17.28 -12.62 -22.97
N PHE A 150 17.27 -12.75 -21.63
CA PHE A 150 17.69 -11.69 -20.69
C PHE A 150 18.96 -12.05 -19.89
N GLY A 151 19.56 -13.22 -20.18
CA GLY A 151 20.63 -13.78 -19.36
C GLY A 151 21.98 -13.18 -19.73
N HIS A 152 22.64 -12.56 -18.75
CA HIS A 152 24.02 -12.07 -18.85
C HIS A 152 24.24 -10.88 -19.81
N ASP A 153 23.22 -10.06 -20.08
CA ASP A 153 23.36 -8.84 -20.91
C ASP A 153 23.95 -7.66 -20.11
N HIS A 154 25.08 -7.90 -19.44
CA HIS A 154 25.76 -6.93 -18.60
C HIS A 154 26.59 -6.03 -19.51
N ALA A 155 26.11 -4.82 -19.71
CA ALA A 155 26.59 -3.90 -20.73
C ALA A 155 27.36 -2.76 -20.08
N ASP A 156 28.56 -2.47 -20.57
CA ASP A 156 29.38 -1.39 -20.04
C ASP A 156 29.62 -0.28 -21.08
N TRP A 157 29.59 0.95 -20.59
CA TRP A 157 30.06 2.15 -21.28
C TRP A 157 31.37 2.61 -20.60
N CYS A 158 32.47 1.99 -20.99
CA CYS A 158 33.82 2.22 -20.46
C CYS A 158 34.44 3.49 -21.04
N ASP A 159 35.25 4.20 -20.22
CA ASP A 159 35.90 5.47 -20.55
C ASP A 159 34.98 6.52 -21.21
N ALA A 160 33.69 6.44 -20.91
CA ALA A 160 32.64 7.26 -21.49
C ALA A 160 32.80 8.73 -21.09
N ARG A 161 32.99 9.62 -22.07
CA ARG A 161 33.33 11.03 -21.85
C ARG A 161 32.88 11.94 -22.99
N PHE A 162 32.73 13.21 -22.64
CA PHE A 162 32.43 14.32 -23.54
C PHE A 162 33.66 15.20 -23.73
N GLU A 163 33.94 15.56 -24.97
CA GLU A 163 35.04 16.44 -25.37
C GLU A 163 34.52 17.86 -25.62
N ASN A 164 35.30 18.85 -25.17
CA ASN A 164 34.99 20.28 -25.20
C ASN A 164 33.54 20.61 -24.83
N PRO A 165 33.06 20.13 -23.66
CA PRO A 165 31.71 20.43 -23.20
C PRO A 165 31.56 21.93 -22.95
N GLY A 166 30.39 22.44 -23.29
CA GLY A 166 30.04 23.83 -23.05
C GLY A 166 30.11 24.21 -21.56
N THR A 167 30.28 25.50 -21.31
CA THR A 167 30.45 26.04 -19.96
C THR A 167 29.31 25.70 -19.00
N LYS A 168 28.06 25.59 -19.49
CA LYS A 168 26.90 25.22 -18.67
C LYS A 168 26.94 23.75 -18.29
N LEU A 169 27.28 22.87 -19.24
CA LEU A 169 27.46 21.45 -18.98
C LEU A 169 28.55 21.23 -17.92
N VAL A 170 29.68 21.95 -18.02
CA VAL A 170 30.76 21.83 -17.02
C VAL A 170 30.35 22.39 -15.65
N ALA A 171 29.72 23.56 -15.60
CA ALA A 171 29.27 24.15 -14.35
C ALA A 171 28.21 23.26 -13.65
N ALA A 172 27.31 22.66 -14.43
CA ALA A 172 26.31 21.74 -13.92
C ALA A 172 26.94 20.47 -13.35
N VAL A 173 27.90 19.85 -14.05
CA VAL A 173 28.61 18.66 -13.54
C VAL A 173 29.48 19.01 -12.33
N ALA A 174 30.13 20.18 -12.30
CA ALA A 174 30.86 20.65 -11.11
C ALA A 174 29.92 20.84 -9.90
N ALA A 175 28.74 21.43 -10.11
CA ALA A 175 27.71 21.53 -9.08
C ALA A 175 27.16 20.17 -8.64
N MET A 176 27.05 19.20 -9.55
CA MET A 176 26.66 17.81 -9.22
C MET A 176 27.71 17.11 -8.35
N ARG A 177 29.01 17.31 -8.62
CA ARG A 177 30.11 16.79 -7.78
C ARG A 177 30.14 17.42 -6.39
N ALA A 178 29.75 18.69 -6.28
CA ALA A 178 29.75 19.43 -5.02
C ALA A 178 28.51 19.16 -4.14
N ARG A 179 27.47 18.50 -4.66
CA ARG A 179 26.29 18.14 -3.88
C ARG A 179 26.58 16.90 -3.01
N PRO A 180 26.28 16.91 -1.69
CA PRO A 180 26.19 15.67 -0.95
C PRO A 180 25.15 14.76 -1.60
N ARG A 181 25.40 13.44 -1.59
CA ARG A 181 24.57 12.40 -2.22
C ARG A 181 23.06 12.72 -2.10
N PRO A 182 22.26 12.49 -3.15
CA PRO A 182 20.81 12.57 -3.03
C PRO A 182 20.37 11.69 -1.86
N LEU A 183 19.50 12.24 -1.02
CA LEU A 183 18.90 11.51 0.09
C LEU A 183 18.40 10.16 -0.44
N PRO A 184 18.77 9.04 0.20
CA PRO A 184 18.10 7.78 -0.06
C PRO A 184 16.61 8.01 0.13
N TYR A 185 15.81 7.46 -0.78
CA TYR A 185 14.40 7.12 -0.53
C TYR A 185 14.25 6.77 0.94
N CYS A 186 13.43 7.54 1.69
CA CYS A 186 13.33 7.48 3.15
C CYS A 186 13.64 6.09 3.67
N LYS A 187 14.90 5.84 4.08
CA LYS A 187 15.10 4.91 5.18
C LYS A 187 14.50 5.68 6.33
N ALA A 188 13.27 5.34 6.68
CA ALA A 188 12.72 5.71 7.97
C ALA A 188 13.69 5.15 9.01
N HIS A 189 14.69 5.95 9.38
CA HIS A 189 15.28 5.80 10.68
C HIS A 189 14.25 6.41 11.63
N PRO A 190 13.77 5.64 12.62
CA PRO A 190 13.04 6.23 13.72
C PRO A 190 13.94 7.28 14.37
N PRO A 191 13.40 8.43 14.85
CA PRO A 191 14.18 9.28 15.74
C PRO A 191 14.69 8.44 16.92
N PRO A 192 15.90 8.70 17.43
CA PRO A 192 16.33 8.10 18.69
C PRO A 192 15.41 8.62 19.80
N GLY A 193 14.48 7.78 20.25
CA GLY A 193 13.48 8.13 21.25
C GLY A 193 12.25 7.23 21.16
N ALA A 194 12.27 6.14 21.92
CA ALA A 194 11.16 5.20 22.16
C ALA A 194 10.57 4.50 20.91
N THR A 195 11.42 3.83 20.12
CA THR A 195 10.95 2.64 19.40
C THR A 195 10.93 1.48 20.37
N MET A 196 9.77 0.82 20.52
CA MET A 196 9.75 -0.51 21.15
C MET A 196 10.82 -1.35 20.46
N VAL A 197 11.73 -1.91 21.25
CA VAL A 197 12.80 -2.74 20.72
C VAL A 197 12.11 -3.95 20.09
N ALA A 198 12.41 -4.22 18.82
CA ALA A 198 11.90 -5.43 18.18
C ALA A 198 12.43 -6.64 18.94
N VAL A 199 11.59 -7.20 19.83
CA VAL A 199 11.94 -8.38 20.65
C VAL A 199 12.38 -9.50 19.71
N PRO A 200 13.66 -9.92 19.75
CA PRO A 200 14.15 -10.94 18.84
C PRO A 200 13.56 -12.32 19.19
N PRO A 201 13.43 -13.22 18.19
CA PRO A 201 13.14 -14.63 18.41
C PRO A 201 14.03 -15.25 19.49
N ALA A 202 13.48 -16.13 20.33
CA ALA A 202 14.31 -17.01 21.14
C ALA A 202 15.17 -17.91 20.23
N SER A 203 16.47 -18.02 20.52
CA SER A 203 17.37 -18.92 19.78
C SER A 203 17.06 -20.38 20.09
N LYS A 204 17.50 -21.30 19.23
CA LYS A 204 17.32 -22.75 19.46
C LYS A 204 18.01 -23.20 20.75
N GLU A 205 19.16 -22.62 21.05
CA GLU A 205 19.95 -22.89 22.26
C GLU A 205 19.22 -22.40 23.51
N GLN A 206 18.62 -21.21 23.44
CA GLN A 206 17.80 -20.68 24.55
C GLN A 206 16.58 -21.57 24.83
N LEU A 207 15.91 -22.07 23.79
CA LEU A 207 14.78 -22.99 23.95
C LEU A 207 15.24 -24.35 24.48
N ALA A 208 16.39 -24.87 24.02
CA ALA A 208 16.97 -26.12 24.51
C ALA A 208 17.34 -26.03 26.00
N ALA A 209 17.93 -24.91 26.43
CA ALA A 209 18.27 -24.68 27.84
C ALA A 209 17.01 -24.69 28.74
N LEU A 210 15.93 -24.01 28.33
CA LEU A 210 14.68 -24.06 29.07
C LEU A 210 14.03 -25.44 29.05
N ARG A 211 14.14 -26.18 27.93
CA ARG A 211 13.63 -27.55 27.84
C ARG A 211 14.38 -28.50 28.78
N ALA A 212 15.67 -28.29 28.99
CA ALA A 212 16.41 -29.06 30.00
C ALA A 212 15.86 -28.86 31.42
N LEU A 213 15.33 -27.67 31.73
CA LEU A 213 14.69 -27.38 33.02
C LEU A 213 13.25 -27.91 33.13
N ALA A 214 12.53 -27.96 32.01
CA ALA A 214 11.16 -28.46 31.91
C ALA A 214 10.98 -29.38 30.67
N PRO A 215 11.36 -30.67 30.76
CA PRO A 215 11.39 -31.58 29.60
C PRO A 215 10.05 -31.76 28.88
N ASN A 216 8.94 -31.66 29.61
CA ASN A 216 7.59 -31.84 29.09
C ASN A 216 6.98 -30.56 28.50
N ALA A 217 7.70 -29.42 28.56
CA ALA A 217 7.18 -28.15 28.07
C ALA A 217 7.19 -28.08 26.54
N THR A 218 6.08 -27.62 25.96
CA THR A 218 5.96 -27.40 24.52
C THR A 218 6.84 -26.24 24.06
N ASP A 219 7.22 -26.23 22.78
CA ASP A 219 7.99 -25.12 22.19
C ASP A 219 7.26 -23.79 22.32
N GLU A 220 5.93 -23.80 22.20
CA GLU A 220 5.10 -22.61 22.33
C GLU A 220 5.15 -22.05 23.76
N ALA A 221 5.11 -22.90 24.79
CA ALA A 221 5.14 -22.44 26.17
C ALA A 221 6.53 -21.86 26.55
N LEU A 222 7.62 -22.50 26.11
CA LEU A 222 8.98 -21.99 26.33
C LEU A 222 9.23 -20.69 25.52
N ALA A 223 8.66 -20.62 24.33
CA ALA A 223 8.67 -19.44 23.49
C ALA A 223 7.99 -18.24 24.17
N GLU A 224 6.82 -18.45 24.76
CA GLU A 224 6.07 -17.44 25.50
C GLU A 224 6.86 -16.92 26.72
N TYR A 225 7.48 -17.83 27.48
CA TYR A 225 8.34 -17.46 28.61
C TYR A 225 9.48 -16.52 28.18
N ARG A 226 10.22 -16.89 27.13
CA ARG A 226 11.31 -16.05 26.58
C ARG A 226 10.81 -14.72 26.02
N TYR A 227 9.65 -14.73 25.37
CA TYR A 227 9.07 -13.51 24.82
C TYR A 227 8.71 -12.54 25.94
N THR A 228 8.11 -13.04 27.01
CA THR A 228 7.73 -12.23 28.19
C THR A 228 8.97 -11.69 28.91
N LEU A 229 10.05 -12.47 29.03
CA LEU A 229 11.34 -11.97 29.53
C LEU A 229 11.84 -10.76 28.72
N ALA A 230 11.81 -10.87 27.39
CA ALA A 230 12.30 -9.78 26.56
C ALA A 230 11.41 -8.52 26.62
N LEU A 231 10.10 -8.66 26.87
CA LEU A 231 9.23 -7.51 27.15
C LEU A 231 9.57 -6.85 28.50
N LEU A 232 9.95 -7.66 29.51
CA LEU A 232 10.40 -7.15 30.82
C LEU A 232 11.73 -6.41 30.72
N ASP A 233 12.63 -6.87 29.83
CA ASP A 233 13.89 -6.18 29.52
C ASP A 233 13.63 -4.82 28.84
N ASP A 234 12.58 -4.70 28.02
CA ASP A 234 12.14 -3.45 27.38
C ASP A 234 11.03 -2.71 28.17
N ARG A 235 10.95 -2.92 29.50
CA ARG A 235 9.88 -2.36 30.34
C ARG A 235 9.70 -0.84 30.20
N GLN A 236 10.77 -0.09 29.93
CA GLN A 236 10.70 1.37 29.80
C GLN A 236 9.79 1.81 28.64
N ALA A 237 9.73 1.04 27.56
CA ALA A 237 8.80 1.31 26.47
C ALA A 237 7.34 1.17 26.91
N HIS A 238 7.04 0.18 27.77
CA HIS A 238 5.71 -0.06 28.34
C HIS A 238 5.31 0.93 29.45
N LEU A 239 6.28 1.45 30.20
CA LEU A 239 6.05 2.49 31.22
C LEU A 239 5.90 3.90 30.61
N GLY A 240 6.29 4.08 29.34
CA GLY A 240 6.18 5.34 28.62
C GLY A 240 4.74 5.86 28.49
N THR A 241 4.57 7.16 28.66
CA THR A 241 3.25 7.84 28.62
C THR A 241 2.54 7.69 27.28
N LYS A 242 3.28 7.69 26.16
CA LYS A 242 2.73 7.51 24.81
C LYS A 242 2.00 6.17 24.67
N LEU A 243 2.69 5.06 24.93
CA LEU A 243 2.10 3.73 24.75
C LEU A 243 0.95 3.48 25.72
N ARG A 244 1.04 3.96 26.97
CA ARG A 244 -0.05 3.91 27.94
C ARG A 244 -1.33 4.61 27.47
N ARG A 245 -1.21 5.83 26.91
CA ARG A 245 -2.37 6.57 26.37
C ARG A 245 -2.96 5.92 25.12
N GLN A 246 -2.14 5.22 24.34
CA GLN A 246 -2.55 4.55 23.12
C GLN A 246 -3.07 3.13 23.36
N THR A 247 -2.86 2.53 24.53
CA THR A 247 -3.29 1.16 24.81
C THR A 247 -4.75 1.14 25.21
N PHE A 248 -5.51 0.17 24.70
CA PHE A 248 -6.92 0.01 25.03
C PHE A 248 -7.14 -0.38 26.50
N HIS A 249 -6.42 -1.40 26.97
CA HIS A 249 -6.53 -1.89 28.34
C HIS A 249 -5.17 -1.98 29.03
N PRO A 250 -4.99 -1.38 30.23
CA PRO A 250 -3.68 -1.25 30.87
C PRO A 250 -3.03 -2.58 31.27
N GLN A 251 -3.82 -3.65 31.46
CA GLN A 251 -3.29 -4.98 31.78
C GLN A 251 -2.48 -5.60 30.63
N ALA A 252 -2.69 -5.16 29.38
CA ALA A 252 -1.91 -5.60 28.22
C ALA A 252 -0.45 -5.12 28.23
N LEU A 253 -0.11 -4.13 29.06
CA LEU A 253 1.25 -3.64 29.19
C LEU A 253 2.04 -4.43 30.23
N ILE A 254 3.37 -4.34 30.13
CA ILE A 254 4.24 -4.63 31.26
C ILE A 254 4.08 -3.49 32.27
N GLN A 255 3.87 -3.86 33.53
CA GLN A 255 3.64 -2.95 34.64
C GLN A 255 4.88 -2.86 35.54
N ALA A 256 4.93 -1.88 36.43
CA ALA A 256 6.14 -1.60 37.21
C ALA A 256 6.42 -2.69 38.26
N GLU A 257 5.34 -3.32 38.71
CA GLU A 257 5.28 -4.42 39.68
C GLU A 257 5.62 -5.77 39.04
N ASP A 258 5.70 -5.86 37.70
CA ASP A 258 6.09 -7.09 37.03
C ASP A 258 7.60 -7.38 37.23
N THR A 259 7.89 -8.41 38.01
CA THR A 259 9.26 -8.81 38.37
C THR A 259 9.83 -9.86 37.44
N ASP A 260 9.00 -10.77 36.91
CA ASP A 260 9.40 -11.88 36.06
C ASP A 260 8.23 -12.36 35.16
N PRO A 261 8.42 -13.32 34.25
CA PRO A 261 7.34 -13.79 33.39
C PRO A 261 6.15 -14.39 34.14
N LEU A 262 6.39 -14.99 35.31
CA LEU A 262 5.33 -15.57 36.13
C LEU A 262 4.42 -14.47 36.67
N SER A 263 4.98 -13.38 37.19
CA SER A 263 4.17 -12.25 37.69
C SER A 263 3.28 -11.66 36.60
N VAL A 264 3.80 -11.52 35.36
CA VAL A 264 3.04 -11.01 34.21
C VAL A 264 1.85 -11.94 33.89
N VAL A 265 2.09 -13.25 33.79
CA VAL A 265 1.01 -14.21 33.46
C VAL A 265 -0.01 -14.29 34.59
N LEU A 266 0.41 -14.33 35.85
CA LEU A 266 -0.54 -14.34 36.98
C LEU A 266 -1.43 -13.10 36.98
N ARG A 267 -0.86 -11.91 36.82
CA ARG A 267 -1.61 -10.66 36.80
C ARG A 267 -2.61 -10.60 35.67
N ARG A 268 -2.21 -10.97 34.45
CA ARG A 268 -3.12 -10.97 33.30
C ARG A 268 -4.20 -12.06 33.41
N THR A 269 -3.88 -13.20 34.01
CA THR A 269 -4.85 -14.27 34.30
C THR A 269 -5.85 -13.83 35.38
N HIS A 270 -5.41 -13.10 36.41
CA HIS A 270 -6.30 -12.47 37.39
C HIS A 270 -7.28 -11.50 36.73
N ALA A 271 -6.80 -10.65 35.82
CA ALA A 271 -7.67 -9.72 35.09
C ALA A 271 -8.73 -10.44 34.24
N LEU A 272 -8.32 -11.50 33.55
CA LEU A 272 -9.24 -12.36 32.78
C LEU A 272 -10.26 -13.05 33.68
N LEU A 273 -9.83 -13.66 34.78
CA LEU A 273 -10.72 -14.34 35.73
C LEU A 273 -11.73 -13.37 36.35
N ALA A 274 -11.27 -12.20 36.78
CA ALA A 274 -12.15 -11.15 37.33
C ALA A 274 -13.20 -10.73 36.30
N HIS A 275 -12.79 -10.48 35.06
CA HIS A 275 -13.72 -10.14 33.98
C HIS A 275 -14.78 -11.24 33.75
N LEU A 276 -14.40 -12.52 33.72
CA LEU A 276 -15.36 -13.61 33.53
C LEU A 276 -16.33 -13.76 34.71
N ARG A 277 -15.86 -13.57 35.94
CA ARG A 277 -16.70 -13.59 37.14
C ARG A 277 -17.68 -12.41 37.18
N ASP A 278 -17.25 -11.23 36.75
CA ASP A 278 -18.11 -10.05 36.61
C ASP A 278 -19.20 -10.26 35.54
N GLN A 279 -18.93 -11.10 34.55
CA GLN A 279 -19.90 -11.56 33.55
C GLN A 279 -20.74 -12.76 34.02
N GLY A 280 -20.62 -13.17 35.30
CA GLY A 280 -21.41 -14.24 35.90
C GLY A 280 -20.90 -15.66 35.65
N THR A 281 -19.66 -15.84 35.19
CA THR A 281 -19.06 -17.18 35.01
C THR A 281 -18.46 -17.67 36.34
N ASP A 282 -18.96 -18.78 36.88
CA ASP A 282 -18.48 -19.35 38.13
C ASP A 282 -17.23 -20.23 37.93
N LEU A 283 -16.15 -19.91 38.64
CA LEU A 283 -14.80 -20.49 38.52
C LEU A 283 -14.07 -20.54 39.88
N PRO A 284 -14.63 -21.17 40.93
CA PRO A 284 -14.10 -21.11 42.28
C PRO A 284 -12.82 -21.94 42.45
N GLU A 285 -12.71 -23.05 41.72
CA GLU A 285 -11.52 -23.92 41.70
C GLU A 285 -10.34 -23.20 41.04
N GLU A 286 -10.57 -22.61 39.87
CA GLU A 286 -9.55 -21.85 39.15
C GLU A 286 -9.11 -20.60 39.94
N ALA A 287 -10.04 -19.93 40.63
CA ALA A 287 -9.71 -18.82 41.52
C ALA A 287 -8.80 -19.25 42.68
N SER A 288 -9.11 -20.39 43.31
CA SER A 288 -8.31 -20.94 44.41
C SER A 288 -6.94 -21.43 43.94
N GLU A 289 -6.85 -22.03 42.75
CA GLU A 289 -5.59 -22.42 42.15
C GLU A 289 -4.72 -21.22 41.77
N LEU A 290 -5.32 -20.16 41.21
CA LEU A 290 -4.62 -18.94 40.85
C LEU A 290 -4.02 -18.25 42.09
N ALA A 291 -4.78 -18.19 43.19
CA ALA A 291 -4.30 -17.65 44.46
C ALA A 291 -3.09 -18.44 45.00
N ARG A 292 -3.18 -19.79 45.01
CA ARG A 292 -2.07 -20.67 45.43
C ARG A 292 -0.81 -20.49 44.60
N LEU A 293 -0.95 -20.31 43.28
CA LEU A 293 0.20 -20.06 42.40
C LEU A 293 0.88 -18.71 42.67
N GLY A 294 0.15 -17.72 43.21
CA GLY A 294 0.66 -16.40 43.57
C GLY A 294 1.33 -16.31 44.95
N GLU A 295 0.89 -17.08 45.95
CA GLU A 295 1.38 -16.98 47.34
C GLU A 295 2.72 -17.67 47.59
N MET A 296 3.06 -18.69 46.80
CA MET A 296 4.29 -19.44 47.03
C MET A 296 5.50 -18.65 46.48
N GLY A 297 6.60 -18.54 47.21
CA GLY A 297 7.86 -18.03 46.64
C GLY A 297 8.50 -19.04 45.68
N ALA A 298 8.79 -18.68 44.43
CA ALA A 298 9.56 -19.53 43.50
C ALA A 298 11.03 -19.09 43.51
N LYS A 299 11.89 -19.83 44.23
CA LYS A 299 13.34 -19.59 44.24
C LYS A 299 14.02 -20.40 43.13
N GLY A 300 14.77 -19.72 42.27
CA GLY A 300 15.51 -20.32 41.16
C GLY A 300 14.72 -20.42 39.84
N GLU A 301 15.46 -20.43 38.73
CA GLU A 301 14.89 -20.37 37.37
C GLU A 301 13.98 -21.57 37.05
N LYS A 302 14.38 -22.79 37.43
CA LYS A 302 13.57 -24.00 37.22
C LYS A 302 12.21 -23.91 37.90
N ALA A 303 12.18 -23.50 39.18
CA ALA A 303 10.93 -23.39 39.92
C ALA A 303 10.01 -22.31 39.35
N ARG A 304 10.56 -21.17 38.92
CA ARG A 304 9.82 -20.10 38.25
C ARG A 304 9.23 -20.55 36.91
N LEU A 305 10.03 -21.25 36.09
CA LEU A 305 9.56 -21.79 34.81
C LEU A 305 8.42 -22.79 35.00
N ILE A 306 8.56 -23.75 35.92
CA ILE A 306 7.50 -24.75 36.18
C ILE A 306 6.19 -24.07 36.60
N ARG A 307 6.26 -23.06 37.46
CA ARG A 307 5.06 -22.32 37.87
C ARG A 307 4.49 -21.44 36.78
N PHE A 308 5.34 -20.84 35.95
CA PHE A 308 4.87 -20.11 34.76
C PHE A 308 4.07 -21.04 33.85
N LEU A 309 4.55 -22.27 33.62
CA LEU A 309 3.85 -23.27 32.83
C LEU A 309 2.49 -23.64 33.46
N ALA A 310 2.45 -23.85 34.78
CA ALA A 310 1.19 -24.12 35.49
C ALA A 310 0.20 -22.93 35.40
N ALA A 311 0.68 -21.69 35.57
CA ALA A 311 -0.14 -20.49 35.45
C ALA A 311 -0.67 -20.29 34.03
N ARG A 312 0.13 -20.63 33.01
CA ARG A 312 -0.28 -20.64 31.61
C ARG A 312 -1.37 -21.68 31.34
N ASP A 313 -1.23 -22.88 31.86
CA ASP A 313 -2.23 -23.95 31.65
C ASP A 313 -3.55 -23.60 32.37
N LEU A 314 -3.47 -23.01 33.57
CA LEU A 314 -4.63 -22.48 34.28
C LEU A 314 -5.31 -21.34 33.49
N ARG A 315 -4.52 -20.40 32.95
CA ARG A 315 -5.02 -19.32 32.08
C ARG A 315 -5.81 -19.87 30.89
N ARG A 316 -5.29 -20.91 30.24
CA ARG A 316 -5.98 -21.57 29.13
C ARG A 316 -7.34 -22.11 29.56
N ARG A 317 -7.41 -22.82 30.69
CA ARG A 317 -8.69 -23.33 31.24
C ARG A 317 -9.66 -22.17 31.45
N ILE A 318 -9.23 -21.11 32.14
CA ILE A 318 -10.07 -19.92 32.40
C ILE A 318 -10.53 -19.27 31.10
N ALA A 319 -9.62 -19.02 30.15
CA ALA A 319 -9.94 -18.37 28.88
C ALA A 319 -11.01 -19.14 28.09
N PHE A 320 -10.93 -20.46 28.11
CA PHE A 320 -11.88 -21.31 27.38
C PHE A 320 -13.23 -21.40 28.07
N ARG A 321 -13.35 -21.01 29.34
CA ARG A 321 -14.64 -20.90 30.05
C ARG A 321 -15.42 -19.63 29.70
N ASN A 322 -14.89 -18.75 28.87
CA ASN A 322 -15.62 -17.58 28.38
C ASN A 322 -16.90 -18.02 27.62
N PRO A 323 -18.10 -17.54 27.98
CA PRO A 323 -19.35 -17.95 27.33
C PRO A 323 -19.37 -17.72 25.81
N ARG A 324 -18.76 -16.62 25.34
CA ARG A 324 -18.67 -16.31 23.90
C ARG A 324 -17.74 -17.28 23.15
N VAL A 325 -16.79 -17.88 23.86
CA VAL A 325 -15.88 -18.92 23.32
C VAL A 325 -16.57 -20.28 23.32
N GLN A 326 -17.26 -20.64 24.41
CA GLN A 326 -18.02 -21.90 24.53
C GLN A 326 -19.15 -22.03 23.51
N ALA A 327 -19.72 -20.91 23.06
CA ALA A 327 -20.72 -20.89 21.99
C ALA A 327 -20.18 -21.39 20.63
N ILE A 328 -18.85 -21.43 20.45
CA ILE A 328 -18.21 -21.77 19.18
C ILE A 328 -17.81 -23.24 19.17
N GLN A 329 -18.60 -24.03 18.46
CA GLN A 329 -18.34 -25.48 18.30
C GLN A 329 -17.42 -25.81 17.13
N ARG A 330 -17.31 -24.90 16.15
CA ARG A 330 -16.55 -25.09 14.92
C ARG A 330 -15.93 -23.78 14.44
N LEU A 331 -14.71 -23.86 13.92
CA LEU A 331 -14.04 -22.77 13.20
C LEU A 331 -13.81 -23.17 11.75
N VAL A 332 -14.05 -22.27 10.80
CA VAL A 332 -13.55 -22.37 9.43
C VAL A 332 -12.34 -21.47 9.24
N PHE A 333 -11.36 -21.91 8.47
CA PHE A 333 -10.17 -21.13 8.15
C PHE A 333 -9.53 -21.65 6.86
N ILE A 334 -8.60 -20.87 6.29
CA ILE A 334 -7.80 -21.33 5.15
C ILE A 334 -6.37 -21.67 5.57
N LYS A 335 -5.76 -22.64 4.89
CA LYS A 335 -4.31 -22.81 4.90
C LYS A 335 -3.74 -22.17 3.64
N ARG A 336 -2.71 -21.33 3.78
CA ARG A 336 -2.06 -20.65 2.65
C ARG A 336 -0.61 -20.28 3.00
N HIS A 337 0.30 -20.41 2.04
CA HIS A 337 1.65 -19.89 2.18
C HIS A 337 1.67 -18.36 2.07
N PHE A 338 2.50 -17.75 2.90
CA PHE A 338 2.79 -16.33 2.82
C PHE A 338 3.56 -16.01 1.53
N ASN A 339 3.21 -14.92 0.83
CA ASN A 339 3.85 -14.60 -0.43
C ASN A 339 5.35 -14.24 -0.25
N PRO A 340 6.22 -14.55 -1.22
CA PRO A 340 7.65 -14.39 -1.09
C PRO A 340 8.10 -12.93 -1.28
N ASN A 341 9.35 -12.66 -0.91
CA ASN A 341 10.03 -11.36 -1.07
C ASN A 341 11.02 -11.43 -2.25
N PRO A 342 11.29 -10.36 -3.03
CA PRO A 342 10.91 -8.94 -2.91
C PRO A 342 9.48 -8.57 -3.35
N GLU A 343 9.13 -7.28 -3.22
CA GLU A 343 7.88 -6.65 -3.66
C GLU A 343 7.38 -7.18 -5.01
N LYS A 344 8.22 -7.16 -6.06
CA LYS A 344 7.89 -7.70 -7.40
C LYS A 344 7.46 -9.18 -7.43
N LEU A 345 7.66 -9.91 -6.34
CA LEU A 345 7.31 -11.32 -6.16
C LEU A 345 6.20 -11.56 -5.13
N GLY A 346 5.64 -10.55 -4.47
CA GLY A 346 4.57 -10.78 -3.49
C GLY A 346 4.56 -9.95 -2.21
N ASN A 347 5.52 -9.05 -2.01
CA ASN A 347 5.74 -8.37 -0.72
C ASN A 347 5.36 -6.87 -0.73
N HIS A 348 4.17 -6.57 -1.25
CA HIS A 348 3.43 -5.30 -1.17
C HIS A 348 1.98 -5.65 -0.85
N MET A 349 1.20 -4.75 -0.22
CA MET A 349 -0.18 -5.08 0.15
C MET A 349 -1.10 -5.49 -1.01
N CYS A 350 -0.88 -4.99 -2.25
CA CYS A 350 -1.66 -5.38 -3.43
C CYS A 350 -1.24 -6.75 -3.93
N ASP A 351 0.04 -7.10 -3.79
CA ASP A 351 0.63 -8.26 -4.44
C ASP A 351 0.11 -9.58 -3.83
N GLN A 352 -0.46 -9.54 -2.62
CA GLN A 352 -1.13 -10.69 -2.01
C GLN A 352 -2.41 -11.10 -2.73
N PHE A 353 -2.99 -10.20 -3.53
CA PHE A 353 -4.26 -10.38 -4.23
C PHE A 353 -4.08 -10.66 -5.72
N PHE A 354 -2.85 -10.74 -6.23
CA PHE A 354 -2.59 -11.20 -7.59
C PHE A 354 -2.57 -12.73 -7.62
N GLY A 355 -3.48 -13.35 -8.36
CA GLY A 355 -3.56 -14.81 -8.44
C GLY A 355 -2.25 -15.47 -8.88
N PHE A 356 -1.51 -14.83 -9.80
CA PHE A 356 -0.19 -15.28 -10.25
C PHE A 356 0.93 -15.22 -9.19
N HIS A 357 0.71 -14.62 -8.02
CA HIS A 357 1.61 -14.70 -6.86
C HIS A 357 1.21 -15.78 -5.86
N GLY A 358 0.03 -16.39 -6.04
CA GLY A 358 -0.40 -17.53 -5.24
C GLY A 358 0.66 -18.63 -5.25
N GLN A 359 0.79 -19.32 -4.12
CA GLN A 359 1.65 -20.49 -4.01
C GLN A 359 0.78 -21.73 -3.86
N ARG A 360 1.15 -22.79 -4.56
CA ARG A 360 0.48 -24.09 -4.49
C ARG A 360 0.47 -24.58 -3.05
N GLY A 361 -0.70 -24.96 -2.56
CA GLY A 361 -0.87 -25.64 -1.28
C GLY A 361 -2.01 -25.08 -0.47
N GLY A 362 -2.32 -25.77 0.63
CA GLY A 362 -3.37 -25.38 1.55
C GLY A 362 -4.76 -25.83 1.12
N GLY A 363 -5.78 -25.06 1.49
CA GLY A 363 -7.18 -25.45 1.35
C GLY A 363 -8.10 -24.72 2.32
N LEU A 364 -9.37 -25.11 2.32
CA LEU A 364 -10.41 -24.65 3.25
C LEU A 364 -10.68 -25.75 4.28
N PHE A 365 -10.53 -25.42 5.56
CA PHE A 365 -10.56 -26.38 6.66
C PHE A 365 -11.57 -25.99 7.72
N VAL A 366 -12.13 -26.99 8.38
CA VAL A 366 -12.94 -26.85 9.58
C VAL A 366 -12.21 -27.49 10.76
N LEU A 367 -12.19 -26.79 11.88
CA LEU A 367 -11.75 -27.30 13.17
C LEU A 367 -12.98 -27.52 14.04
N ASP A 368 -13.34 -28.78 14.26
CA ASP A 368 -14.41 -29.19 15.16
C ASP A 368 -13.87 -29.30 16.59
N ASP A 369 -14.67 -28.88 17.58
CA ASP A 369 -14.27 -28.77 19.00
C ASP A 369 -12.94 -28.01 19.21
N PRO A 370 -12.84 -26.75 18.73
CA PRO A 370 -11.60 -25.99 18.72
C PRO A 370 -11.01 -25.70 20.12
N PHE A 371 -11.86 -25.71 21.16
CA PHE A 371 -11.47 -25.41 22.54
C PHE A 371 -11.40 -26.65 23.44
N GLY A 372 -11.72 -27.82 22.89
CA GLY A 372 -11.58 -29.09 23.58
C GLY A 372 -10.12 -29.55 23.72
N PRO A 373 -9.89 -30.68 24.40
CA PRO A 373 -8.56 -31.23 24.60
C PRO A 373 -7.91 -31.73 23.31
N VAL A 374 -8.71 -32.12 22.31
CA VAL A 374 -8.23 -32.66 21.02
C VAL A 374 -9.08 -32.11 19.87
N PRO A 375 -8.77 -30.90 19.37
CA PRO A 375 -9.47 -30.33 18.21
C PRO A 375 -9.35 -31.23 16.97
N LYS A 376 -10.46 -31.41 16.25
CA LYS A 376 -10.51 -32.31 15.07
C LYS A 376 -10.49 -31.49 13.79
N LEU A 377 -9.44 -31.68 12.99
CA LEU A 377 -9.29 -31.00 11.70
C LEU A 377 -9.96 -31.79 10.58
N ARG A 378 -10.74 -31.10 9.74
CA ARG A 378 -11.34 -31.64 8.52
C ARG A 378 -11.05 -30.74 7.32
N ASN A 379 -10.60 -31.32 6.21
CA ASN A 379 -10.49 -30.61 4.93
C ASN A 379 -11.88 -30.58 4.27
N LEU A 380 -12.48 -29.39 4.17
CA LEU A 380 -13.84 -29.22 3.66
C LEU A 380 -13.95 -29.55 2.16
N LEU A 381 -12.85 -29.40 1.43
CA LEU A 381 -12.79 -29.62 -0.02
C LEU A 381 -12.35 -31.05 -0.39
N ALA A 382 -12.11 -31.92 0.59
CA ALA A 382 -11.51 -33.24 0.37
C ALA A 382 -12.26 -34.08 -0.68
N ASN A 383 -13.60 -33.99 -0.69
CA ASN A 383 -14.46 -34.74 -1.62
C ASN A 383 -15.25 -33.87 -2.59
N ALA A 384 -15.16 -32.55 -2.47
CA ALA A 384 -15.96 -31.61 -3.24
C ALA A 384 -15.50 -31.55 -4.70
N ARG A 385 -16.45 -31.62 -5.63
CA ARG A 385 -16.25 -31.34 -7.06
C ARG A 385 -17.12 -30.14 -7.43
N CYS A 386 -16.57 -29.20 -8.18
CA CYS A 386 -17.31 -28.01 -8.57
C CYS A 386 -18.44 -28.38 -9.56
N GLY A 387 -19.65 -27.90 -9.32
CA GLY A 387 -20.83 -28.26 -10.09
C GLY A 387 -20.99 -27.50 -11.41
N ASN A 388 -20.36 -26.34 -11.55
CA ASN A 388 -20.54 -25.41 -12.67
C ASN A 388 -19.22 -24.71 -13.06
N GLY A 389 -19.32 -23.79 -14.03
CA GLY A 389 -18.23 -22.92 -14.47
C GLY A 389 -17.05 -23.68 -15.09
N ARG A 390 -15.91 -22.97 -15.22
CA ARG A 390 -14.64 -23.51 -15.75
C ARG A 390 -14.13 -24.71 -14.93
N PHE A 391 -14.52 -24.79 -13.67
CA PHE A 391 -14.11 -25.86 -12.76
C PHE A 391 -15.06 -27.06 -12.72
N ARG A 392 -16.10 -27.10 -13.55
CA ARG A 392 -17.09 -28.19 -13.52
C ARG A 392 -16.44 -29.57 -13.52
N GLY A 393 -16.81 -30.40 -12.54
CA GLY A 393 -16.28 -31.75 -12.32
C GLY A 393 -14.90 -31.82 -11.66
N ARG A 394 -14.17 -30.70 -11.55
CA ARG A 394 -12.83 -30.62 -10.96
C ARG A 394 -12.90 -30.46 -9.44
N ARG A 395 -11.87 -30.97 -8.75
CA ARG A 395 -11.58 -30.67 -7.35
C ARG A 395 -10.66 -29.44 -7.27
N LEU A 396 -10.68 -28.76 -6.13
CA LEU A 396 -9.77 -27.64 -5.83
C LEU A 396 -8.63 -28.16 -4.90
N ASP A 397 -7.83 -29.10 -5.40
CA ASP A 397 -6.93 -29.93 -4.59
C ASP A 397 -5.48 -29.46 -4.62
N GLY A 398 -5.13 -28.49 -3.74
CA GLY A 398 -3.72 -28.15 -3.40
C GLY A 398 -2.84 -27.59 -4.53
N LYS A 399 -3.36 -27.52 -5.77
CA LYS A 399 -2.68 -26.95 -6.95
C LYS A 399 -2.92 -25.46 -7.13
N GLY A 400 -3.76 -24.88 -6.27
CA GLY A 400 -4.09 -23.46 -6.27
C GLY A 400 -3.68 -22.76 -4.98
N ALA A 401 -4.17 -21.53 -4.83
CA ALA A 401 -4.06 -20.72 -3.64
C ALA A 401 -5.44 -20.21 -3.22
N PHE A 402 -5.63 -20.00 -1.91
CA PHE A 402 -6.91 -19.64 -1.30
C PHE A 402 -6.84 -18.28 -0.61
N LEU A 403 -7.92 -17.51 -0.67
CA LEU A 403 -8.07 -16.25 0.03
C LEU A 403 -9.45 -16.11 0.67
N SER A 404 -9.50 -15.33 1.74
CA SER A 404 -10.69 -14.62 2.22
C SER A 404 -11.96 -15.47 2.33
N PRO A 405 -11.99 -16.49 3.20
CA PRO A 405 -13.23 -17.18 3.52
C PRO A 405 -14.21 -16.24 4.26
N GLU A 406 -15.50 -16.39 3.98
CA GLU A 406 -16.61 -15.72 4.64
C GLU A 406 -17.73 -16.73 4.92
N VAL A 407 -18.34 -16.64 6.10
CA VAL A 407 -19.44 -17.50 6.53
C VAL A 407 -20.75 -16.72 6.44
N SER A 408 -21.75 -17.32 5.81
CA SER A 408 -23.10 -16.76 5.73
C SER A 408 -23.75 -16.57 7.10
N TYR A 409 -24.76 -15.69 7.20
CA TYR A 409 -25.41 -15.41 8.49
C TYR A 409 -26.09 -16.63 9.12
N ASP A 410 -26.59 -17.58 8.33
CA ASP A 410 -27.17 -18.83 8.83
C ASP A 410 -26.13 -19.89 9.22
N GLY A 411 -24.84 -19.63 8.96
CA GLY A 411 -23.74 -20.54 9.25
C GLY A 411 -23.66 -21.78 8.36
N GLN A 412 -24.46 -21.86 7.29
CA GLN A 412 -24.57 -23.05 6.43
C GLN A 412 -23.70 -22.95 5.19
N THR A 413 -23.48 -21.74 4.68
CA THR A 413 -22.74 -21.52 3.44
C THR A 413 -21.42 -20.79 3.70
N ILE A 414 -20.36 -21.21 3.01
CA ILE A 414 -19.03 -20.59 3.04
C ILE A 414 -18.67 -20.12 1.62
N THR A 415 -18.30 -18.86 1.48
CA THR A 415 -17.79 -18.27 0.25
C THR A 415 -16.30 -17.95 0.40
N PHE A 416 -15.48 -18.19 -0.62
CA PHE A 416 -14.04 -18.00 -0.57
C PHE A 416 -13.46 -17.71 -1.96
N ALA A 417 -12.24 -17.19 -2.02
CA ALA A 417 -11.53 -16.96 -3.26
C ALA A 417 -10.49 -18.06 -3.55
N TYR A 418 -10.39 -18.48 -4.81
CA TYR A 418 -9.44 -19.48 -5.29
C TYR A 418 -8.88 -19.14 -6.66
N THR A 419 -7.58 -19.39 -6.87
CA THR A 419 -6.92 -19.35 -8.18
C THR A 419 -6.15 -20.65 -8.41
N ASP A 420 -6.10 -21.12 -9.65
CA ASP A 420 -5.08 -22.10 -10.04
C ASP A 420 -3.70 -21.40 -10.00
N VAL A 421 -2.66 -22.15 -9.60
CA VAL A 421 -1.28 -21.65 -9.58
C VAL A 421 -0.46 -22.41 -10.61
N ALA A 422 -0.09 -21.72 -11.69
CA ALA A 422 0.81 -22.27 -12.71
C ALA A 422 2.22 -22.48 -12.13
N GLU A 423 2.97 -23.47 -12.65
CA GLU A 423 4.36 -23.71 -12.24
C GLU A 423 5.27 -22.52 -12.58
N LYS A 424 5.01 -21.90 -13.72
CA LYS A 424 5.68 -20.69 -14.20
C LYS A 424 4.61 -19.65 -14.53
N PRO A 425 4.13 -18.89 -13.54
CA PRO A 425 3.05 -17.95 -13.77
C PRO A 425 3.50 -16.79 -14.66
N ALA A 426 2.71 -16.48 -15.69
CA ALA A 426 2.86 -15.25 -16.46
C ALA A 426 2.50 -14.06 -15.56
N ARG A 427 3.50 -13.26 -15.19
CA ARG A 427 3.32 -12.13 -14.27
C ARG A 427 2.87 -10.89 -15.02
N TYR A 428 2.01 -10.10 -14.37
CA TYR A 428 1.45 -8.85 -14.92
C TYR A 428 0.63 -9.04 -16.20
N THR A 429 0.17 -10.28 -16.43
CA THR A 429 -0.82 -10.63 -17.44
C THR A 429 -1.95 -11.30 -16.70
N TRP A 430 -3.12 -10.67 -16.65
CA TRP A 430 -4.28 -11.23 -15.98
C TRP A 430 -5.05 -12.09 -16.98
N THR A 431 -5.25 -13.35 -16.62
CA THR A 431 -6.05 -14.32 -17.35
C THR A 431 -6.98 -15.02 -16.37
N GLN A 432 -7.99 -15.71 -16.89
CA GLN A 432 -8.87 -16.54 -16.06
C GLN A 432 -8.12 -17.59 -15.24
N ASP A 433 -6.94 -18.03 -15.69
CA ASP A 433 -6.19 -19.12 -15.07
C ASP A 433 -5.20 -18.66 -13.98
N ASN A 434 -5.01 -17.35 -13.81
CA ASN A 434 -4.07 -16.79 -12.83
C ASN A 434 -4.65 -15.62 -12.03
N THR A 435 -5.97 -15.59 -11.92
CA THR A 435 -6.74 -14.64 -11.13
C THR A 435 -7.62 -15.36 -10.13
N TYR A 436 -7.84 -14.75 -8.97
CA TYR A 436 -8.75 -15.29 -7.96
C TYR A 436 -10.20 -15.18 -8.41
N HIS A 437 -10.96 -16.25 -8.22
CA HIS A 437 -12.41 -16.31 -8.45
C HIS A 437 -13.14 -16.68 -7.17
N LEU A 438 -14.37 -16.21 -7.02
CA LEU A 438 -15.22 -16.55 -5.89
C LEU A 438 -15.88 -17.91 -6.10
N PHE A 439 -15.84 -18.74 -5.07
CA PHE A 439 -16.50 -20.03 -4.97
C PHE A 439 -17.37 -20.06 -3.73
N GLN A 440 -18.36 -20.94 -3.74
CA GLN A 440 -19.25 -21.18 -2.62
C GLN A 440 -19.41 -22.67 -2.37
N ILE A 441 -19.49 -23.07 -1.10
CA ILE A 441 -19.69 -24.46 -0.66
C ILE A 441 -20.55 -24.48 0.61
N GLN A 442 -21.26 -25.59 0.84
CA GLN A 442 -21.98 -25.83 2.09
C GLN A 442 -21.01 -26.25 3.21
N ALA A 443 -21.37 -25.97 4.46
CA ALA A 443 -20.57 -26.25 5.66
C ALA A 443 -20.30 -27.76 5.89
N ASP A 444 -21.11 -28.62 5.27
CA ASP A 444 -20.93 -30.08 5.24
C ASP A 444 -19.93 -30.55 4.16
N GLY A 445 -19.51 -29.67 3.24
CA GLY A 445 -18.59 -29.96 2.14
C GLY A 445 -19.27 -30.29 0.81
N THR A 446 -20.59 -30.12 0.71
CA THR A 446 -21.36 -30.35 -0.53
C THR A 446 -21.60 -29.06 -1.32
N GLY A 447 -22.10 -29.18 -2.55
CA GLY A 447 -22.60 -28.04 -3.33
C GLY A 447 -21.54 -27.02 -3.77
N LEU A 448 -20.27 -27.44 -3.93
CA LEU A 448 -19.22 -26.56 -4.42
C LEU A 448 -19.58 -25.97 -5.80
N ARG A 449 -19.61 -24.65 -5.91
CA ARG A 449 -19.89 -23.93 -7.17
C ARG A 449 -19.00 -22.70 -7.33
N GLN A 450 -18.70 -22.37 -8.58
CA GLN A 450 -18.01 -21.15 -8.98
C GLN A 450 -19.03 -20.03 -9.19
N LEU A 451 -18.76 -18.84 -8.64
CA LEU A 451 -19.60 -17.65 -8.74
C LEU A 451 -19.06 -16.62 -9.74
N THR A 452 -17.75 -16.47 -9.84
CA THR A 452 -17.12 -15.52 -10.76
C THR A 452 -16.11 -16.19 -11.70
N ASP A 453 -15.88 -15.57 -12.85
CA ASP A 453 -14.89 -16.00 -13.84
C ASP A 453 -14.35 -14.80 -14.64
N GLY A 454 -13.30 -15.03 -15.42
CA GLY A 454 -12.71 -14.05 -16.35
C GLY A 454 -11.33 -13.54 -15.91
N ALA A 455 -10.81 -12.51 -16.56
CA ALA A 455 -9.45 -12.00 -16.33
C ALA A 455 -9.35 -10.96 -15.19
N TYR A 456 -10.11 -11.16 -14.11
CA TYR A 456 -10.18 -10.24 -12.98
C TYR A 456 -10.01 -11.03 -11.68
N ASN A 457 -9.24 -10.50 -10.73
CA ASN A 457 -9.25 -11.03 -9.37
C ASN A 457 -10.51 -10.56 -8.64
N ASP A 458 -11.30 -11.50 -8.15
CA ASP A 458 -12.47 -11.32 -7.31
C ASP A 458 -12.22 -12.02 -5.96
N PHE A 459 -12.21 -11.27 -4.85
CA PHE A 459 -11.88 -11.76 -3.50
C PHE A 459 -12.53 -10.91 -2.40
N ASP A 460 -12.28 -11.26 -1.13
CA ASP A 460 -12.91 -10.66 0.06
C ASP A 460 -14.45 -10.59 -0.02
N PRO A 461 -15.14 -11.74 -0.20
CA PRO A 461 -16.59 -11.77 -0.18
C PRO A 461 -17.16 -11.37 1.19
N CYS A 462 -18.30 -10.70 1.17
CA CYS A 462 -19.04 -10.23 2.34
C CYS A 462 -20.54 -10.34 2.08
N GLU A 463 -21.28 -11.13 2.86
CA GLU A 463 -22.73 -11.19 2.73
C GLU A 463 -23.39 -9.91 3.24
N LEU A 464 -24.26 -9.31 2.42
CA LEU A 464 -25.06 -8.15 2.80
C LEU A 464 -26.38 -8.60 3.44
N PRO A 465 -26.97 -7.82 4.37
CA PRO A 465 -28.27 -8.13 4.94
C PRO A 465 -29.39 -8.30 3.89
N SER A 466 -29.28 -7.65 2.74
CA SER A 466 -30.22 -7.81 1.61
C SER A 466 -30.12 -9.17 0.91
N GLY A 467 -29.13 -10.00 1.24
CA GLY A 467 -28.82 -11.27 0.61
C GLY A 467 -27.81 -11.15 -0.55
N ARG A 468 -27.48 -9.95 -1.04
CA ARG A 468 -26.41 -9.79 -2.04
C ARG A 468 -25.04 -10.09 -1.44
N LEU A 469 -24.06 -10.40 -2.29
CA LEU A 469 -22.66 -10.55 -1.89
C LEU A 469 -21.87 -9.32 -2.34
N ALA A 470 -21.28 -8.57 -1.40
CA ALA A 470 -20.26 -7.57 -1.68
C ALA A 470 -18.88 -8.23 -1.79
N PHE A 471 -17.98 -7.67 -2.60
CA PHE A 471 -16.62 -8.20 -2.78
C PHE A 471 -15.70 -7.15 -3.42
N ILE A 472 -14.41 -7.47 -3.50
CA ILE A 472 -13.39 -6.61 -4.13
C ILE A 472 -13.05 -7.16 -5.52
N SER A 473 -13.01 -6.26 -6.52
CA SER A 473 -12.72 -6.61 -7.92
C SER A 473 -11.97 -5.53 -8.68
N GLU A 474 -11.26 -5.96 -9.73
CA GLU A 474 -10.55 -5.12 -10.71
C GLU A 474 -11.44 -4.64 -11.87
N ARG A 475 -12.70 -5.10 -11.94
CA ARG A 475 -13.62 -4.86 -13.09
C ARG A 475 -13.89 -3.39 -13.39
N ARG A 476 -13.73 -2.48 -12.43
CA ARG A 476 -13.79 -1.02 -12.64
C ARG A 476 -12.71 -0.54 -13.63
N GLY A 477 -11.58 -1.25 -13.71
CA GLY A 477 -10.41 -0.92 -14.53
C GLY A 477 -9.52 0.15 -13.91
N GLY A 478 -8.39 0.47 -14.55
CA GLY A 478 -7.44 1.51 -14.12
C GLY A 478 -6.34 1.03 -13.17
N TYR A 479 -5.38 1.91 -12.85
CA TYR A 479 -4.14 1.56 -12.15
C TYR A 479 -3.82 2.46 -10.95
N GLY A 480 -3.12 1.91 -9.97
CA GLY A 480 -2.64 2.66 -8.80
C GLY A 480 -1.58 3.71 -9.16
N ARG A 481 -1.54 4.82 -8.39
CA ARG A 481 -0.73 6.01 -8.71
C ARG A 481 0.78 5.90 -8.54
N CYS A 482 1.24 4.94 -7.72
CA CYS A 482 2.57 5.01 -7.10
C CYS A 482 3.54 3.94 -7.59
N HIS A 483 3.13 3.14 -8.57
CA HIS A 483 3.82 1.90 -8.90
C HIS A 483 4.76 2.06 -10.10
N GLY A 484 5.94 1.43 -9.98
CA GLY A 484 6.87 1.19 -11.09
C GLY A 484 6.56 -0.10 -11.87
N ARG A 485 5.41 -0.73 -11.61
CA ARG A 485 4.91 -1.95 -12.24
C ARG A 485 3.39 -1.86 -12.42
N PRO A 486 2.77 -2.65 -13.31
CA PRO A 486 1.32 -2.73 -13.40
C PRO A 486 0.71 -3.17 -12.07
N VAL A 487 -0.09 -2.30 -11.46
CA VAL A 487 -0.92 -2.59 -10.28
C VAL A 487 -2.32 -2.07 -10.56
N PRO A 488 -3.30 -2.95 -10.81
CA PRO A 488 -4.67 -2.54 -11.09
C PRO A 488 -5.33 -1.95 -9.84
N SER A 489 -6.46 -1.29 -10.08
CA SER A 489 -7.29 -0.76 -9.00
C SER A 489 -8.36 -1.76 -8.58
N PHE A 490 -8.40 -2.06 -7.30
CA PHE A 490 -9.34 -2.97 -6.64
C PHE A 490 -10.43 -2.15 -5.98
N THR A 491 -11.70 -2.37 -6.31
CA THR A 491 -12.82 -1.54 -5.80
C THR A 491 -14.00 -2.41 -5.38
N LEU A 492 -14.86 -1.86 -4.53
CA LEU A 492 -16.07 -2.54 -4.07
C LEU A 492 -17.04 -2.82 -5.21
N HIS A 493 -17.50 -4.07 -5.27
CA HIS A 493 -18.55 -4.57 -6.16
C HIS A 493 -19.60 -5.33 -5.35
N SER A 494 -20.75 -5.61 -5.97
CA SER A 494 -21.72 -6.57 -5.44
C SER A 494 -22.33 -7.42 -6.53
N MET A 495 -22.86 -8.58 -6.16
CA MET A 495 -23.57 -9.51 -7.03
C MET A 495 -24.73 -10.17 -6.28
N LEU A 496 -25.63 -10.81 -7.03
CA LEU A 496 -26.63 -11.71 -6.47
C LEU A 496 -25.95 -13.01 -5.96
N PRO A 497 -26.59 -13.75 -5.03
CA PRO A 497 -26.05 -15.01 -4.48
C PRO A 497 -25.63 -16.07 -5.50
N ASP A 498 -26.19 -16.02 -6.71
CA ASP A 498 -25.92 -16.97 -7.79
C ASP A 498 -24.72 -16.58 -8.68
N GLY A 499 -24.09 -15.43 -8.41
CA GLY A 499 -22.99 -14.89 -9.20
C GLY A 499 -23.42 -13.94 -10.31
N SER A 500 -24.72 -13.72 -10.51
CA SER A 500 -25.25 -12.80 -11.52
C SER A 500 -25.28 -11.34 -11.04
N ASP A 501 -25.51 -10.40 -11.97
CA ASP A 501 -25.67 -8.97 -11.69
C ASP A 501 -24.48 -8.34 -10.93
N ILE A 502 -23.25 -8.61 -11.41
CA ILE A 502 -22.05 -7.96 -10.87
C ILE A 502 -22.07 -6.47 -11.21
N VAL A 503 -22.08 -5.61 -10.19
CA VAL A 503 -22.08 -4.15 -10.32
C VAL A 503 -21.02 -3.49 -9.45
N ALA A 504 -20.43 -2.40 -9.94
CA ALA A 504 -19.46 -1.61 -9.16
C ALA A 504 -20.17 -0.71 -8.13
N LEU A 505 -19.90 -0.93 -6.85
CA LEU A 505 -20.34 -0.07 -5.75
C LEU A 505 -19.44 1.15 -5.57
N SER A 506 -18.18 1.09 -5.99
CA SER A 506 -17.24 2.21 -5.91
C SER A 506 -16.53 2.48 -7.24
N PRO A 507 -16.62 3.70 -7.80
CA PRO A 507 -15.78 4.16 -8.89
C PRO A 507 -14.46 4.79 -8.40
N HIS A 508 -14.12 4.66 -7.10
CA HIS A 508 -12.94 5.33 -6.53
C HIS A 508 -11.66 4.95 -7.28
N GLU A 509 -10.71 5.89 -7.38
CA GLU A 509 -9.59 5.81 -8.33
C GLU A 509 -8.42 4.92 -7.86
N THR A 510 -8.33 4.66 -6.56
CA THR A 510 -7.33 3.80 -5.89
C THR A 510 -7.98 2.52 -5.32
N ASN A 511 -7.26 1.77 -4.48
CA ASN A 511 -7.68 0.46 -4.01
C ASN A 511 -8.53 0.50 -2.72
N GLU A 512 -9.45 -0.46 -2.61
CA GLU A 512 -10.32 -0.72 -1.46
C GLU A 512 -10.20 -2.20 -1.06
N TRP A 513 -10.40 -2.51 0.22
CA TRP A 513 -10.08 -3.84 0.76
C TRP A 513 -11.06 -4.32 1.83
N GLN A 514 -11.24 -5.65 1.88
CA GLN A 514 -11.80 -6.41 3.00
C GLN A 514 -13.12 -5.83 3.55
N PRO A 515 -14.19 -5.73 2.73
CA PRO A 515 -15.48 -5.30 3.23
C PRO A 515 -16.01 -6.24 4.32
N SER A 516 -16.69 -5.66 5.30
CA SER A 516 -17.51 -6.33 6.31
C SER A 516 -18.79 -5.54 6.53
N VAL A 517 -19.80 -6.12 7.20
CA VAL A 517 -21.03 -5.42 7.57
C VAL A 517 -20.98 -5.01 9.05
N ASP A 518 -21.33 -3.77 9.35
CA ASP A 518 -21.43 -3.26 10.71
C ASP A 518 -22.82 -3.50 11.34
N TRP A 519 -22.96 -3.15 12.61
CA TRP A 519 -24.22 -3.33 13.37
C TRP A 519 -25.41 -2.56 12.79
N ASN A 520 -25.19 -1.53 11.97
CA ASN A 520 -26.24 -0.77 11.30
C ASN A 520 -26.62 -1.36 9.92
N GLY A 521 -26.01 -2.47 9.52
CA GLY A 521 -26.17 -3.04 8.18
C GLY A 521 -25.41 -2.26 7.09
N MET A 522 -24.47 -1.39 7.47
CA MET A 522 -23.61 -0.64 6.55
C MET A 522 -22.36 -1.46 6.20
N LEU A 523 -21.77 -1.22 5.04
CA LEU A 523 -20.48 -1.78 4.69
C LEU A 523 -19.36 -0.98 5.36
N ALA A 524 -18.48 -1.65 6.11
CA ALA A 524 -17.21 -1.13 6.60
C ALA A 524 -16.05 -1.75 5.80
N TYR A 525 -15.06 -0.97 5.41
CA TYR A 525 -13.97 -1.41 4.54
C TYR A 525 -12.75 -0.50 4.66
N THR A 526 -11.63 -0.92 4.10
CA THR A 526 -10.44 -0.07 4.00
C THR A 526 -10.42 0.63 2.66
N ARG A 527 -10.12 1.93 2.64
CA ARG A 527 -9.88 2.67 1.40
C ARG A 527 -8.52 3.34 1.42
N TRP A 528 -7.75 3.10 0.36
CA TRP A 528 -6.57 3.88 0.02
C TRP A 528 -7.02 5.21 -0.62
N ASP A 529 -6.76 6.36 0.01
CA ASP A 529 -7.16 7.67 -0.52
C ASP A 529 -6.01 8.70 -0.52
N TYR A 530 -5.34 8.87 -1.67
CA TYR A 530 -4.26 9.85 -1.84
C TYR A 530 -4.69 11.23 -2.35
N VAL A 531 -5.99 11.54 -2.36
CA VAL A 531 -6.47 12.81 -2.92
C VAL A 531 -6.08 13.98 -2.01
N ASP A 532 -5.00 14.67 -2.39
CA ASP A 532 -4.40 15.79 -1.65
C ASP A 532 -4.02 15.45 -0.20
N ARG A 533 -3.61 14.19 0.01
CA ARG A 533 -3.06 13.65 1.26
C ARG A 533 -1.61 13.22 1.11
N GLY A 534 -0.94 12.94 2.23
CA GLY A 534 0.42 12.42 2.27
C GLY A 534 0.52 11.02 1.64
N HIS A 535 1.70 10.69 1.10
CA HIS A 535 2.01 9.34 0.62
C HIS A 535 2.01 8.36 1.81
N THR A 536 1.51 7.14 1.58
CA THR A 536 1.37 5.98 2.51
C THR A 536 0.49 6.15 3.74
N GLN A 537 -0.07 7.33 3.96
CA GLN A 537 -0.66 7.76 5.23
C GLN A 537 -2.20 7.75 5.23
N ALA A 538 -2.81 7.07 4.26
CA ALA A 538 -4.23 7.26 3.93
C ALA A 538 -4.94 5.96 3.54
N HIS A 539 -4.63 4.87 4.23
CA HIS A 539 -5.34 3.60 4.13
C HIS A 539 -6.09 3.38 5.44
N HIS A 540 -7.28 3.94 5.56
CA HIS A 540 -8.04 3.94 6.82
C HIS A 540 -9.39 3.29 6.64
N ALA A 541 -10.10 3.11 7.75
CA ALA A 541 -11.47 2.60 7.77
C ALA A 541 -12.48 3.60 7.16
N TRP A 542 -13.40 3.08 6.36
CA TRP A 542 -14.51 3.78 5.72
C TRP A 542 -15.81 3.00 5.90
N THR A 543 -16.93 3.70 5.83
CA THR A 543 -18.27 3.11 5.75
C THR A 543 -18.99 3.57 4.48
N THR A 544 -19.88 2.74 3.94
CA THR A 544 -20.79 3.08 2.84
C THR A 544 -22.09 2.31 3.00
N TYR A 545 -23.18 2.80 2.41
CA TYR A 545 -24.41 2.01 2.34
C TYR A 545 -24.20 0.75 1.48
N PRO A 546 -24.98 -0.34 1.69
CA PRO A 546 -24.89 -1.56 0.88
C PRO A 546 -25.06 -1.36 -0.64
N ASP A 547 -25.68 -0.27 -1.05
CA ASP A 547 -25.86 0.12 -2.46
C ASP A 547 -24.77 1.09 -2.99
N GLY A 548 -23.72 1.30 -2.19
CA GLY A 548 -22.53 2.06 -2.56
C GLY A 548 -22.69 3.58 -2.50
N ARG A 549 -23.80 4.11 -1.97
CA ARG A 549 -23.99 5.57 -1.78
C ARG A 549 -23.27 6.09 -0.54
N ASP A 550 -23.00 7.39 -0.53
CA ASP A 550 -22.50 8.16 0.62
C ASP A 550 -21.32 7.51 1.38
N PRO A 551 -20.19 7.23 0.70
CA PRO A 551 -19.00 6.71 1.36
C PRO A 551 -18.38 7.75 2.29
N ARG A 552 -18.07 7.37 3.52
CA ARG A 552 -17.50 8.25 4.55
C ARG A 552 -16.33 7.57 5.26
N ALA A 553 -15.19 8.26 5.38
CA ALA A 553 -14.11 7.79 6.26
C ALA A 553 -14.66 7.67 7.68
N ILE A 554 -14.16 6.77 8.52
CA ILE A 554 -14.49 6.73 9.95
C ILE A 554 -13.69 7.79 10.71
N HIS A 555 -12.40 7.93 10.39
CA HIS A 555 -11.48 8.92 10.99
C HIS A 555 -10.29 9.21 10.05
N GLY A 556 -9.33 10.04 10.48
CA GLY A 556 -7.98 10.12 9.90
C GLY A 556 -7.86 11.03 8.67
N ASN A 557 -8.79 11.97 8.47
CA ASN A 557 -8.85 12.75 7.23
C ASN A 557 -7.75 13.83 7.09
N PHE A 558 -7.17 14.34 8.17
CA PHE A 558 -6.13 15.39 8.09
C PHE A 558 -4.83 15.06 8.83
N ARG A 559 -4.50 13.77 8.99
CA ARG A 559 -3.20 13.36 9.55
C ARG A 559 -2.05 14.05 8.80
N THR A 560 -1.14 14.66 9.58
CA THR A 560 -0.05 15.49 9.04
C THR A 560 1.31 14.78 9.02
N SER A 561 1.42 13.61 9.66
CA SER A 561 2.67 12.88 9.84
C SER A 561 2.50 11.36 9.76
N LEU A 562 3.43 10.71 9.06
CA LEU A 562 3.56 9.25 8.96
C LEU A 562 3.96 8.58 10.27
N ARG A 563 4.34 9.35 11.30
CA ARG A 563 4.95 8.83 12.54
C ARG A 563 3.97 8.70 13.70
N HIS A 564 2.70 9.04 13.48
CA HIS A 564 1.73 9.30 14.55
C HIS A 564 0.80 8.10 14.79
N GLY A 565 0.39 7.39 13.73
CA GLY A 565 -0.50 6.23 13.81
C GLY A 565 -0.31 5.27 12.63
N PRO A 566 -1.18 4.25 12.50
CA PRO A 566 -1.09 3.23 11.46
C PRO A 566 -0.96 3.82 10.05
N THR A 567 -0.07 3.24 9.23
CA THR A 567 -0.02 3.56 7.80
C THR A 567 -1.17 2.90 7.04
N MET A 568 -1.57 1.70 7.47
CA MET A 568 -2.74 1.00 6.98
C MET A 568 -3.58 0.39 8.11
N GLU A 569 -4.90 0.48 7.97
CA GLU A 569 -5.88 -0.18 8.83
C GLU A 569 -6.65 -1.18 7.98
N MET A 570 -6.36 -2.46 8.12
CA MET A 570 -6.87 -3.55 7.27
C MET A 570 -7.83 -4.45 8.06
N ASP A 571 -8.62 -5.28 7.36
CA ASP A 571 -9.58 -6.23 7.99
C ASP A 571 -10.54 -5.55 8.99
N VAL A 572 -11.04 -4.36 8.65
CA VAL A 572 -11.92 -3.56 9.52
C VAL A 572 -13.22 -4.33 9.78
N ARG A 573 -13.54 -4.57 11.05
CA ARG A 573 -14.77 -5.26 11.48
C ARG A 573 -15.39 -4.59 12.68
N ALA A 574 -16.71 -4.47 12.67
CA ALA A 574 -17.48 -4.05 13.85
C ALA A 574 -17.35 -5.09 14.98
N ILE A 575 -17.24 -4.61 16.22
CA ILE A 575 -17.26 -5.48 17.41
C ILE A 575 -18.71 -5.69 17.86
N PRO A 576 -19.16 -6.93 18.09
CA PRO A 576 -20.50 -7.21 18.61
C PRO A 576 -20.77 -6.50 19.94
N ASP A 577 -21.98 -5.97 20.11
CA ASP A 577 -22.44 -5.24 21.30
C ASP A 577 -21.57 -4.03 21.69
N SER A 578 -20.87 -3.45 20.72
CA SER A 578 -19.89 -2.39 20.96
C SER A 578 -20.01 -1.28 19.92
N ARG A 579 -19.45 -0.12 20.26
CA ARG A 579 -19.26 1.01 19.34
C ARG A 579 -17.96 0.90 18.53
N TYR A 580 -17.04 0.03 18.92
CA TYR A 580 -15.71 -0.02 18.33
C TYR A 580 -15.68 -0.89 17.08
N TYR A 581 -14.76 -0.56 16.18
CA TYR A 581 -14.28 -1.49 15.17
C TYR A 581 -12.93 -2.06 15.60
N VAL A 582 -12.61 -3.28 15.20
CA VAL A 582 -11.25 -3.84 15.25
C VAL A 582 -10.63 -3.79 13.85
N ALA A 583 -9.31 -3.61 13.78
CA ALA A 583 -8.56 -3.66 12.53
C ALA A 583 -7.12 -4.15 12.76
N THR A 584 -6.46 -4.59 11.68
CA THR A 584 -5.02 -4.86 11.62
C THR A 584 -4.30 -3.59 11.16
N ALA A 585 -3.51 -2.99 12.04
CA ALA A 585 -2.55 -1.96 11.68
C ALA A 585 -1.35 -2.58 10.93
N ALA A 586 -1.36 -2.50 9.60
CA ALA A 586 -0.39 -3.12 8.69
C ALA A 586 0.57 -2.10 8.05
N ALA A 587 1.61 -2.59 7.38
CA ALA A 587 2.55 -1.77 6.61
C ALA A 587 2.03 -1.47 5.19
N HIS A 588 2.36 -0.29 4.63
CA HIS A 588 2.15 -0.01 3.21
C HIS A 588 2.98 -0.93 2.32
N HIS A 589 4.27 -1.08 2.62
CA HIS A 589 5.20 -1.96 1.89
C HIS A 589 5.30 -3.35 2.56
N GLY A 590 4.14 -3.96 2.83
CA GLY A 590 4.06 -5.32 3.36
C GLY A 590 2.68 -5.93 3.09
N GLN A 591 2.51 -7.20 3.41
CA GLN A 591 1.17 -7.82 3.41
C GLN A 591 0.36 -7.35 4.63
N ALA A 592 -0.93 -7.69 4.71
CA ALA A 592 -1.85 -7.21 5.75
C ALA A 592 -1.62 -7.85 7.14
N TYR A 593 -0.42 -7.65 7.71
CA TYR A 593 0.00 -8.18 9.01
C TYR A 593 0.68 -7.09 9.82
N GLY A 594 0.44 -7.09 11.13
CA GLY A 594 0.97 -6.07 12.04
C GLY A 594 0.32 -6.11 13.42
N SER A 595 0.04 -4.94 13.99
CA SER A 595 -0.62 -4.82 15.31
C SER A 595 -2.14 -4.89 15.15
N LEU A 596 -2.86 -5.39 16.14
CA LEU A 596 -4.31 -5.21 16.23
C LEU A 596 -4.64 -3.92 16.98
N ILE A 597 -5.63 -3.20 16.46
CA ILE A 597 -6.09 -1.90 16.98
C ILE A 597 -7.62 -1.88 17.05
N LEU A 598 -8.13 -0.99 17.91
CA LEU A 598 -9.54 -0.62 17.99
C LEU A 598 -9.72 0.79 17.47
N ILE A 599 -10.81 1.02 16.74
CA ILE A 599 -11.20 2.30 16.16
C ILE A 599 -12.53 2.72 16.79
N ASP A 600 -12.55 3.92 17.35
CA ASP A 600 -13.69 4.53 18.00
C ASP A 600 -14.31 5.61 17.11
N PRO A 601 -15.44 5.34 16.45
CA PRO A 601 -16.08 6.31 15.57
C PRO A 601 -16.67 7.51 16.31
N ARG A 602 -16.78 7.45 17.65
CA ARG A 602 -17.35 8.51 18.50
C ARG A 602 -16.29 9.38 19.17
N ALA A 603 -15.02 8.96 19.17
CA ALA A 603 -13.94 9.79 19.67
C ALA A 603 -13.76 11.03 18.79
N GLU A 604 -13.37 12.15 19.40
CA GLU A 604 -12.91 13.29 18.62
C GLU A 604 -11.68 12.89 17.80
N ASP A 605 -11.76 13.10 16.49
CA ASP A 605 -10.64 12.88 15.60
C ASP A 605 -9.63 14.02 15.84
N ASP A 606 -8.48 13.70 16.43
CA ASP A 606 -7.37 14.62 16.67
C ASP A 606 -6.35 14.62 15.52
N ASP A 607 -6.68 13.96 14.41
CA ASP A 607 -5.76 13.63 13.31
C ASP A 607 -4.54 12.80 13.77
N ASP A 608 -4.63 12.15 14.95
CA ASP A 608 -3.60 11.29 15.53
C ASP A 608 -4.17 9.94 16.03
N MET A 609 -4.07 9.62 17.33
CA MET A 609 -4.43 8.33 17.90
C MET A 609 -5.58 8.46 18.91
N ALA A 610 -6.27 9.60 19.00
CA ALA A 610 -7.45 9.68 19.88
C ALA A 610 -8.53 8.67 19.49
N PRO A 611 -8.89 8.50 18.19
CA PRO A 611 -9.85 7.47 17.77
C PRO A 611 -9.28 6.05 17.74
N VAL A 612 -7.96 5.87 17.92
CA VAL A 612 -7.30 4.57 17.71
C VAL A 612 -6.61 4.10 18.98
N LYS A 613 -7.00 2.92 19.48
CA LYS A 613 -6.34 2.26 20.60
C LYS A 613 -5.66 0.97 20.17
N ARG A 614 -4.53 0.62 20.79
CA ARG A 614 -3.82 -0.63 20.56
C ARG A 614 -4.44 -1.74 21.40
N LEU A 615 -4.87 -2.79 20.73
CA LEU A 615 -5.28 -4.04 21.37
C LEU A 615 -4.04 -4.89 21.70
N THR A 616 -3.05 -4.92 20.81
CA THR A 616 -1.78 -5.65 20.99
C THR A 616 -0.61 -4.67 21.12
N PRO A 617 -0.46 -3.97 22.26
CA PRO A 617 0.51 -2.88 22.40
C PRO A 617 1.97 -3.33 22.35
N ASP A 618 2.25 -4.63 22.50
CA ASP A 618 3.59 -5.23 22.36
C ASP A 618 4.01 -5.52 20.89
N GLN A 619 3.14 -5.21 19.93
CA GLN A 619 3.48 -5.11 18.52
C GLN A 619 3.64 -3.65 18.10
N ALA A 620 4.81 -3.31 17.57
CA ALA A 620 5.07 -1.98 17.03
C ALA A 620 4.22 -1.75 15.77
N LEU A 621 3.80 -0.50 15.54
CA LEU A 621 3.09 -0.13 14.32
C LEU A 621 4.05 -0.21 13.12
N PRO A 622 3.78 -1.08 12.14
CA PRO A 622 4.66 -1.23 10.98
C PRO A 622 4.82 0.08 10.20
N GLU A 623 6.04 0.37 9.76
CA GLU A 623 6.50 1.60 9.06
C GLU A 623 6.40 2.91 9.84
N THR A 624 5.56 2.94 10.87
CA THR A 624 5.41 4.08 11.79
C THR A 624 6.51 4.02 12.86
N GLU A 625 6.72 2.85 13.44
CA GLU A 625 7.60 2.60 14.58
C GLU A 625 8.64 1.52 14.31
N CYS A 626 8.39 0.62 13.35
CA CYS A 626 9.32 -0.43 12.98
C CYS A 626 9.42 -0.63 11.46
N SER A 627 10.45 -1.33 11.02
CA SER A 627 10.68 -1.68 9.62
C SER A 627 9.78 -2.85 9.22
N ALA A 628 8.86 -2.62 8.27
CA ALA A 628 8.00 -3.67 7.70
C ALA A 628 8.77 -4.93 7.24
N HIS A 629 10.00 -4.76 6.76
CA HIS A 629 10.80 -5.87 6.21
C HIS A 629 11.67 -6.64 7.20
N ARG A 630 12.04 -6.03 8.32
CA ARG A 630 13.07 -6.57 9.23
C ARG A 630 12.49 -6.96 10.56
N ASP A 631 11.47 -6.25 11.00
CA ASP A 631 10.85 -6.44 12.28
C ASP A 631 9.65 -7.38 12.18
N PRO A 632 9.27 -8.05 13.28
CA PRO A 632 8.15 -8.98 13.23
C PRO A 632 6.80 -8.32 12.94
N LEU A 633 5.93 -9.01 12.19
CA LEU A 633 4.57 -8.57 11.86
C LEU A 633 3.56 -9.57 12.43
N ARG A 634 3.37 -9.56 13.75
CA ARG A 634 2.94 -10.78 14.43
C ARG A 634 1.47 -11.14 14.31
N PHE A 635 0.55 -10.20 14.07
CA PHE A 635 -0.89 -10.45 14.10
C PHE A 635 -1.57 -10.11 12.76
N ALA A 636 -2.70 -10.76 12.48
CA ALA A 636 -3.61 -10.39 11.39
C ALA A 636 -5.01 -11.00 11.58
N THR A 637 -5.92 -10.66 10.66
CA THR A 637 -7.27 -11.22 10.50
C THR A 637 -8.02 -11.38 11.82
N PRO A 638 -8.21 -10.29 12.59
CA PRO A 638 -8.98 -10.35 13.83
C PRO A 638 -10.46 -10.70 13.54
N TRP A 639 -11.03 -11.52 14.40
CA TRP A 639 -12.47 -11.76 14.49
C TRP A 639 -12.92 -11.45 15.92
N PRO A 640 -13.67 -10.35 16.13
CA PRO A 640 -14.10 -9.95 17.46
C PRO A 640 -15.22 -10.86 17.96
N LEU A 641 -15.05 -11.41 19.16
CA LEU A 641 -16.14 -12.03 19.90
C LEU A 641 -16.77 -11.03 20.86
N GLY A 642 -16.03 -10.02 21.30
CA GLY A 642 -16.49 -8.86 22.08
C GLY A 642 -15.34 -7.86 22.28
N GLU A 643 -15.51 -6.84 23.13
CA GLU A 643 -14.44 -5.86 23.40
C GLU A 643 -13.22 -6.43 24.11
N GLN A 644 -13.35 -7.58 24.77
CA GLN A 644 -12.30 -8.17 25.59
C GLN A 644 -11.74 -9.47 25.01
N VAL A 645 -12.34 -10.05 23.96
CA VAL A 645 -11.98 -11.39 23.47
C VAL A 645 -12.10 -11.49 21.94
N TYR A 646 -11.07 -12.04 21.31
CA TYR A 646 -10.91 -12.06 19.86
C TYR A 646 -10.26 -13.37 19.41
N LEU A 647 -10.66 -13.87 18.23
CA LEU A 647 -9.83 -14.78 17.46
C LEU A 647 -8.90 -13.95 16.58
N CYS A 648 -7.69 -14.41 16.34
CA CYS A 648 -6.80 -13.83 15.35
C CYS A 648 -5.81 -14.87 14.85
N VAL A 649 -4.93 -14.47 13.94
CA VAL A 649 -3.72 -15.24 13.68
C VAL A 649 -2.52 -14.60 14.34
N TYR A 650 -1.58 -15.45 14.76
CA TYR A 650 -0.34 -15.01 15.37
C TYR A 650 0.85 -15.86 14.95
N ASP A 651 1.95 -15.20 14.65
CA ASP A 651 3.28 -15.79 14.53
C ASP A 651 4.30 -14.85 15.18
N ARG A 652 4.95 -15.35 16.24
CA ARG A 652 5.97 -14.59 17.00
C ARG A 652 7.14 -14.13 16.13
N HIS A 653 7.48 -14.91 15.11
CA HIS A 653 8.71 -14.78 14.34
C HIS A 653 8.50 -14.22 12.94
N SER A 654 7.24 -14.02 12.54
CA SER A 654 6.90 -13.68 11.16
C SER A 654 7.57 -12.40 10.72
N ARG A 655 8.06 -12.36 9.49
CA ARG A 655 8.60 -11.13 8.87
C ARG A 655 8.11 -11.03 7.44
N SER A 656 7.96 -9.82 6.92
CA SER A 656 7.51 -9.65 5.52
C SER A 656 8.47 -10.32 4.52
N ASN A 657 9.75 -10.43 4.86
CA ASN A 657 10.78 -10.96 3.97
C ASN A 657 11.01 -12.48 4.06
N GLN A 658 10.27 -13.18 4.93
CA GLN A 658 10.48 -14.61 5.19
C GLN A 658 9.62 -15.54 4.31
N GLY A 659 8.62 -14.99 3.61
CA GLY A 659 7.80 -15.77 2.68
C GLY A 659 7.25 -17.04 3.35
N PRO A 660 7.38 -18.22 2.71
CA PRO A 660 6.84 -19.48 3.22
C PRO A 660 7.36 -19.95 4.59
N LYS A 661 8.43 -19.31 5.12
CA LYS A 661 8.94 -19.61 6.46
C LYS A 661 8.06 -19.05 7.59
N ASN A 662 7.18 -18.09 7.27
CA ASN A 662 6.17 -17.61 8.22
C ASN A 662 5.17 -18.74 8.50
N ASN A 663 4.83 -18.93 9.77
CA ASN A 663 3.90 -19.94 10.22
C ASN A 663 2.92 -19.34 11.23
N TYR A 664 1.85 -18.74 10.71
CA TYR A 664 0.75 -18.25 11.53
C TYR A 664 -0.13 -19.40 12.02
N GLY A 665 -0.42 -19.37 13.32
CA GLY A 665 -1.43 -20.23 13.94
C GLY A 665 -2.68 -19.43 14.30
N ILE A 666 -3.75 -20.13 14.61
CA ILE A 666 -5.02 -19.58 15.12
C ILE A 666 -4.89 -19.41 16.63
N TYR A 667 -5.18 -18.21 17.13
CA TYR A 667 -5.10 -17.87 18.55
C TYR A 667 -6.39 -17.26 19.05
N LEU A 668 -6.72 -17.54 20.31
CA LEU A 668 -7.61 -16.73 21.12
C LEU A 668 -6.76 -15.69 21.86
N ILE A 669 -7.11 -14.42 21.76
CA ILE A 669 -6.46 -13.35 22.51
C ILE A 669 -7.50 -12.56 23.30
N ASP A 670 -7.05 -11.88 24.34
CA ASP A 670 -7.86 -10.92 25.07
C ASP A 670 -7.20 -9.54 25.14
N ALA A 671 -7.98 -8.56 25.58
CA ALA A 671 -7.48 -7.20 25.78
C ALA A 671 -6.56 -7.08 26.99
N PHE A 672 -6.46 -8.10 27.86
CA PHE A 672 -5.53 -8.13 28.99
C PHE A 672 -4.11 -8.52 28.56
N GLY A 673 -3.91 -8.93 27.30
CA GLY A 673 -2.63 -9.32 26.75
C GLY A 673 -2.33 -10.81 26.85
N ASN A 674 -3.34 -11.64 27.15
CA ASN A 674 -3.22 -13.10 27.11
C ASN A 674 -3.38 -13.63 25.68
N ARG A 675 -2.77 -14.80 25.42
CA ARG A 675 -2.82 -15.46 24.11
C ARG A 675 -2.82 -16.97 24.29
N GLU A 676 -3.79 -17.63 23.66
CA GLU A 676 -3.93 -19.07 23.70
C GLU A 676 -3.92 -19.64 22.29
N LEU A 677 -2.94 -20.52 22.02
CA LEU A 677 -2.87 -21.26 20.76
C LEU A 677 -4.07 -22.20 20.67
N ILE A 678 -4.88 -22.05 19.63
CA ILE A 678 -5.98 -22.96 19.32
C ILE A 678 -5.46 -24.08 18.42
N TYR A 679 -4.87 -23.70 17.28
CA TYR A 679 -4.38 -24.66 16.29
C TYR A 679 -3.27 -24.04 15.44
N ARG A 680 -2.26 -24.86 15.11
CA ARG A 680 -1.20 -24.51 14.17
C ARG A 680 -0.83 -25.74 13.37
N ASP A 681 -0.72 -25.57 12.06
CA ASP A 681 -0.10 -26.57 11.19
C ASP A 681 1.41 -26.25 11.10
N PRO A 682 2.30 -27.21 11.41
CA PRO A 682 3.74 -26.96 11.34
C PRO A 682 4.24 -26.69 9.91
N ALA A 683 3.50 -27.10 8.87
CA ALA A 683 3.93 -27.01 7.47
C ALA A 683 3.41 -25.76 6.74
N ILE A 684 2.30 -25.16 7.18
CA ILE A 684 1.65 -24.06 6.46
C ILE A 684 0.85 -23.14 7.40
N SER A 685 0.87 -21.84 7.12
CA SER A 685 0.11 -20.86 7.91
C SER A 685 -1.39 -21.13 7.83
N CYS A 686 -2.06 -21.06 8.98
CA CYS A 686 -3.51 -21.07 9.14
C CYS A 686 -4.00 -19.62 9.24
N LEU A 687 -4.87 -19.19 8.34
CA LEU A 687 -5.28 -17.80 8.14
C LEU A 687 -6.80 -17.62 8.17
N SER A 688 -7.24 -16.42 8.58
CA SER A 688 -8.64 -16.00 8.59
C SER A 688 -9.56 -16.98 9.34
N PRO A 689 -9.43 -17.14 10.67
CA PRO A 689 -10.35 -17.96 11.46
C PRO A 689 -11.72 -17.27 11.61
N LEU A 690 -12.79 -17.99 11.29
CA LEU A 690 -14.18 -17.55 11.49
C LEU A 690 -14.97 -18.61 12.26
N PRO A 691 -15.82 -18.22 13.22
CA PRO A 691 -16.81 -19.13 13.79
C PRO A 691 -17.76 -19.66 12.72
N LEU A 692 -18.01 -20.97 12.71
CA LEU A 692 -18.91 -21.65 11.78
C LEU A 692 -20.22 -22.04 12.48
N HIS A 693 -21.08 -21.05 12.68
CA HIS A 693 -22.43 -21.17 13.23
C HIS A 693 -23.30 -19.98 12.77
N ALA A 694 -24.61 -20.06 13.01
CA ALA A 694 -25.52 -18.97 12.72
C ALA A 694 -25.21 -17.74 13.59
N ARG A 695 -25.22 -16.55 12.99
CA ARG A 695 -24.97 -15.27 13.66
C ARG A 695 -26.12 -14.32 13.40
N GLU A 696 -26.28 -13.33 14.30
CA GLU A 696 -27.30 -12.30 14.12
C GLU A 696 -27.08 -11.55 12.80
N LYS A 697 -28.14 -11.43 12.02
CA LYS A 697 -28.16 -10.71 10.76
C LYS A 697 -28.50 -9.24 11.04
N PRO A 698 -27.62 -8.27 10.72
CA PRO A 698 -27.90 -6.86 10.91
C PRO A 698 -29.15 -6.40 10.16
N THR A 699 -29.67 -5.24 10.55
CA THR A 699 -30.84 -4.65 9.91
C THR A 699 -30.61 -4.43 8.40
N VAL A 700 -31.61 -4.75 7.59
CA VAL A 700 -31.57 -4.46 6.15
C VAL A 700 -31.75 -2.96 5.93
N VAL A 701 -30.71 -2.30 5.41
CA VAL A 701 -30.78 -0.89 5.04
C VAL A 701 -31.53 -0.75 3.71
N PRO A 702 -32.59 0.09 3.62
CA PRO A 702 -33.31 0.28 2.38
C PRO A 702 -32.45 0.84 1.24
N HIS A 703 -32.55 0.18 0.09
CA HIS A 703 -32.02 0.68 -1.17
C HIS A 703 -32.67 2.03 -1.51
N ALA A 704 -31.85 3.01 -1.90
CA ALA A 704 -32.31 4.32 -2.35
C ALA A 704 -31.48 4.82 -3.53
N THR A 705 -30.95 3.86 -4.28
CA THR A 705 -30.28 4.05 -5.56
C THR A 705 -30.77 2.96 -6.51
N LEU A 706 -30.39 3.09 -7.78
CA LEU A 706 -30.70 2.14 -8.82
C LEU A 706 -29.49 1.23 -9.15
N THR A 707 -28.61 0.99 -8.17
CA THR A 707 -27.40 0.17 -8.34
C THR A 707 -27.43 -1.04 -7.43
N GLY A 708 -27.31 -2.25 -7.97
CA GLY A 708 -27.23 -3.48 -7.17
C GLY A 708 -28.50 -3.78 -6.37
N LEU A 709 -29.66 -3.68 -7.03
CA LEU A 709 -30.97 -3.87 -6.39
C LEU A 709 -31.12 -5.29 -5.81
N PRO A 710 -31.90 -5.50 -4.74
CA PRO A 710 -32.19 -6.85 -4.24
C PRO A 710 -32.78 -7.78 -5.32
N ALA A 711 -32.67 -9.10 -5.09
CA ALA A 711 -33.23 -10.10 -5.99
C ALA A 711 -34.73 -9.86 -6.27
N GLY A 712 -35.14 -10.05 -7.53
CA GLY A 712 -36.53 -9.83 -7.95
C GLY A 712 -36.89 -8.38 -8.27
N GLN A 713 -35.98 -7.42 -8.07
CA GLN A 713 -36.15 -6.03 -8.54
C GLN A 713 -35.37 -5.81 -9.83
N ALA A 714 -36.03 -5.26 -10.85
CA ALA A 714 -35.43 -4.95 -12.14
C ALA A 714 -35.67 -3.49 -12.52
N ILE A 715 -34.75 -2.93 -13.30
CA ILE A 715 -34.87 -1.58 -13.84
C ILE A 715 -35.20 -1.69 -15.31
N ASN A 716 -36.40 -1.28 -15.68
CA ASN A 716 -36.88 -1.32 -17.07
C ASN A 716 -36.67 0.02 -17.81
N GLU A 717 -36.05 1.01 -17.15
CA GLU A 717 -35.83 2.35 -17.69
C GLU A 717 -34.32 2.72 -17.74
N PRO A 718 -33.90 3.62 -18.64
CA PRO A 718 -32.52 4.11 -18.67
C PRO A 718 -32.11 4.77 -17.34
N LEU A 719 -30.94 4.40 -16.83
CA LEU A 719 -30.41 4.97 -15.59
C LEU A 719 -30.17 6.49 -15.74
N PRO A 720 -30.53 7.31 -14.72
CA PRO A 720 -30.20 8.73 -14.69
C PRO A 720 -28.69 8.97 -14.80
N LYS A 721 -28.30 9.91 -15.69
CA LYS A 721 -26.89 10.29 -15.90
C LYS A 721 -26.34 11.25 -14.83
N THR A 722 -27.22 11.84 -14.03
CA THR A 722 -26.87 12.78 -12.97
C THR A 722 -27.65 12.47 -11.70
N ALA A 723 -27.06 12.74 -10.54
CA ALA A 723 -27.72 12.69 -9.25
C ALA A 723 -27.61 14.06 -8.53
N ILE A 724 -28.39 14.21 -7.47
CA ILE A 724 -28.51 15.48 -6.75
C ILE A 724 -27.52 15.52 -5.58
N VAL A 725 -26.82 16.65 -5.43
CA VAL A 725 -25.97 16.94 -4.27
C VAL A 725 -26.41 18.25 -3.63
N GLY A 726 -26.56 18.23 -2.31
CA GLY A 726 -26.78 19.40 -1.47
C GLY A 726 -25.68 19.59 -0.43
N VAL A 727 -25.31 20.84 -0.16
CA VAL A 727 -24.49 21.24 0.98
C VAL A 727 -25.31 22.19 1.83
N ASN A 728 -25.51 21.84 3.09
CA ASN A 728 -26.35 22.59 4.01
C ASN A 728 -25.74 23.93 4.43
N ASN A 729 -24.45 23.94 4.76
CA ASN A 729 -23.72 25.16 5.07
C ASN A 729 -22.21 24.94 4.86
N VAL A 730 -21.61 25.60 3.87
CA VAL A 730 -20.17 25.53 3.59
C VAL A 730 -19.30 26.04 4.75
N TYR A 731 -19.85 26.86 5.64
CA TYR A 731 -19.16 27.37 6.82
C TYR A 731 -19.17 26.42 8.02
N SER A 732 -19.92 25.31 7.94
CA SER A 732 -19.83 24.24 8.94
C SER A 732 -18.62 23.36 8.63
N THR A 733 -17.47 23.75 9.17
CA THR A 733 -16.18 23.11 8.91
C THR A 733 -15.44 22.81 10.22
N ARG A 734 -14.62 21.75 10.23
CA ARG A 734 -13.72 21.44 11.37
C ARG A 734 -12.60 22.46 11.52
N ARG A 735 -12.20 23.11 10.41
CA ARG A 735 -11.18 24.18 10.38
C ARG A 735 -11.83 25.46 9.85
N PRO A 736 -12.19 26.42 10.73
CA PRO A 736 -12.85 27.65 10.32
C PRO A 736 -12.07 28.43 9.27
N PHE A 737 -12.78 29.11 8.37
CA PHE A 737 -12.16 30.02 7.42
C PHE A 737 -11.67 31.29 8.10
N PRO A 738 -10.68 32.01 7.52
CA PRO A 738 -10.32 33.34 7.97
C PRO A 738 -11.54 34.26 8.08
N GLY A 739 -11.52 35.19 9.05
CA GLY A 739 -12.60 36.15 9.23
C GLY A 739 -12.93 36.93 7.95
N GLY A 740 -14.21 37.16 7.68
CA GLY A 740 -14.67 37.88 6.48
C GLY A 740 -14.63 37.08 5.17
N THR A 741 -14.20 35.81 5.20
CA THR A 741 -14.19 34.97 3.99
C THR A 741 -15.62 34.74 3.47
N ARG A 742 -15.91 35.24 2.26
CA ARG A 742 -17.19 35.04 1.59
C ARG A 742 -17.08 33.98 0.50
N ILE A 743 -17.75 32.84 0.70
CA ILE A 743 -17.83 31.78 -0.31
C ILE A 743 -18.99 32.08 -1.25
N THR A 744 -18.71 32.14 -2.56
CA THR A 744 -19.71 32.48 -3.59
C THR A 744 -20.06 31.30 -4.50
N ALA A 745 -19.18 30.30 -4.59
CA ALA A 745 -19.40 29.12 -5.41
C ALA A 745 -18.65 27.90 -4.87
N LEU A 746 -19.11 26.70 -5.25
CA LEU A 746 -18.29 25.48 -5.20
C LEU A 746 -17.83 25.12 -6.61
N ARG A 747 -16.54 24.84 -6.77
CA ARG A 747 -16.01 24.19 -7.97
C ARG A 747 -16.13 22.69 -7.83
N VAL A 748 -16.71 22.02 -8.83
CA VAL A 748 -16.78 20.57 -8.91
C VAL A 748 -15.66 20.06 -9.80
N ILE A 749 -14.78 19.23 -9.25
CA ILE A 749 -13.61 18.70 -9.98
C ILE A 749 -13.69 17.18 -10.00
N GLN A 750 -13.67 16.61 -11.19
CA GLN A 750 -13.49 15.17 -11.39
C GLN A 750 -12.02 14.77 -11.21
N LEU A 751 -11.81 13.68 -10.49
CA LEU A 751 -10.55 12.95 -10.47
C LEU A 751 -10.60 11.88 -11.54
N LEU A 752 -9.66 11.93 -12.48
CA LEU A 752 -9.58 10.97 -13.57
C LEU A 752 -8.82 9.73 -13.08
N PRO A 753 -9.43 8.53 -13.14
CA PRO A 753 -8.71 7.30 -12.89
C PRO A 753 -7.54 7.14 -13.85
N LYS A 754 -6.44 6.61 -13.35
CA LYS A 754 -5.24 6.42 -14.17
C LYS A 754 -5.44 5.24 -15.11
N THR A 755 -5.25 5.47 -16.40
CA THR A 755 -5.39 4.44 -17.45
C THR A 755 -4.06 3.79 -17.85
N THR A 756 -2.93 4.30 -17.37
CA THR A 756 -1.59 3.73 -17.64
C THR A 756 -0.98 3.12 -16.39
N PRO A 757 -0.19 2.03 -16.50
CA PRO A 757 0.28 1.28 -15.33
C PRO A 757 1.39 1.97 -14.53
N TYR A 758 2.20 2.82 -15.16
CA TYR A 758 3.40 3.37 -14.54
C TYR A 758 3.17 4.79 -14.01
N ALA A 759 3.56 5.04 -12.76
CA ALA A 759 3.29 6.27 -12.01
C ALA A 759 3.49 7.59 -12.80
N HIS A 760 4.56 7.67 -13.61
CA HIS A 760 4.96 8.89 -14.31
C HIS A 760 5.12 8.73 -15.83
N ASN A 761 4.50 7.69 -16.39
CA ASN A 761 4.53 7.46 -17.83
C ASN A 761 3.09 7.35 -18.39
N PRO A 762 2.62 8.32 -19.19
CA PRO A 762 3.28 9.60 -19.47
C PRO A 762 3.33 10.50 -18.23
N ALA A 763 4.24 11.49 -18.25
CA ALA A 763 4.22 12.55 -17.25
C ALA A 763 3.02 13.46 -17.54
N ILE A 764 2.14 13.64 -16.54
CA ILE A 764 0.93 14.47 -16.67
C ILE A 764 1.06 15.85 -15.99
N GLY A 765 2.23 16.14 -15.42
CA GLY A 765 2.55 17.40 -14.77
C GLY A 765 3.81 17.30 -13.90
N TYR A 766 4.19 18.42 -13.27
CA TYR A 766 5.36 18.51 -12.37
C TYR A 766 5.26 17.54 -11.17
N GLY A 767 4.05 17.42 -10.62
CA GLY A 767 3.77 16.54 -9.49
C GLY A 767 3.89 15.07 -9.85
N GLN A 768 4.76 14.36 -9.14
CA GLN A 768 4.88 12.91 -9.21
C GLN A 768 3.67 12.25 -8.51
N GLN A 769 3.13 11.15 -9.07
CA GLN A 769 2.16 10.22 -8.47
C GLN A 769 0.80 10.89 -8.23
N LYS A 770 0.43 11.81 -9.12
CA LYS A 770 -0.83 12.54 -9.10
C LYS A 770 -1.80 11.97 -10.13
N SER A 771 -3.09 12.16 -9.89
CA SER A 771 -4.13 11.93 -10.91
C SER A 771 -4.34 13.19 -11.75
N ALA A 772 -4.72 12.97 -13.01
CA ALA A 772 -5.26 14.03 -13.85
C ALA A 772 -6.62 14.50 -13.27
N ARG A 773 -6.96 15.76 -13.56
CA ARG A 773 -8.15 16.43 -13.01
C ARG A 773 -8.89 17.16 -14.12
N SER A 774 -10.21 17.18 -13.98
CA SER A 774 -11.12 17.90 -14.86
C SER A 774 -12.02 18.80 -14.04
N VAL A 775 -12.05 20.10 -14.34
CA VAL A 775 -13.06 20.99 -13.75
C VAL A 775 -14.37 20.71 -14.49
N LEU A 776 -15.40 20.24 -13.79
CA LEU A 776 -16.71 20.00 -14.41
C LEU A 776 -17.53 21.29 -14.50
N GLY A 777 -17.31 22.20 -13.56
CA GLY A 777 -17.96 23.51 -13.53
C GLY A 777 -18.08 24.05 -12.11
N THR A 778 -18.91 25.08 -11.96
CA THR A 778 -19.21 25.70 -10.67
C THR A 778 -20.71 25.68 -10.36
N VAL A 779 -21.04 25.68 -9.07
CA VAL A 779 -22.40 25.84 -8.53
C VAL A 779 -22.40 27.04 -7.57
N PRO A 780 -23.42 27.92 -7.61
CA PRO A 780 -23.51 29.04 -6.67
C PRO A 780 -23.70 28.57 -5.23
N VAL A 781 -23.13 29.33 -4.29
CA VAL A 781 -23.37 29.23 -2.85
C VAL A 781 -24.24 30.43 -2.43
N GLU A 782 -25.37 30.14 -1.79
CA GLU A 782 -26.32 31.14 -1.34
C GLU A 782 -25.81 31.89 -0.10
N ALA A 783 -26.46 33.01 0.24
CA ALA A 783 -26.07 33.84 1.38
C ALA A 783 -26.09 33.11 2.74
N ASP A 784 -26.90 32.04 2.87
CA ASP A 784 -26.95 31.18 4.06
C ASP A 784 -25.90 30.05 4.07
N GLY A 785 -24.97 30.08 3.11
CA GLY A 785 -23.90 29.11 2.92
C GLY A 785 -24.33 27.81 2.24
N SER A 786 -25.57 27.69 1.77
CA SER A 786 -26.06 26.46 1.14
C SER A 786 -25.73 26.38 -0.36
N ALA A 787 -25.57 25.16 -0.87
CA ALA A 787 -25.38 24.88 -2.30
C ALA A 787 -26.22 23.68 -2.73
N TYR A 788 -26.71 23.68 -3.98
CA TYR A 788 -27.57 22.62 -4.50
C TYR A 788 -27.40 22.45 -6.01
N CYS A 789 -26.99 21.26 -6.46
CA CYS A 789 -26.71 20.99 -7.88
C CYS A 789 -26.92 19.53 -8.30
N ARG A 790 -26.90 19.32 -9.62
CA ARG A 790 -26.77 18.01 -10.26
C ARG A 790 -25.30 17.75 -10.64
N ILE A 791 -24.79 16.56 -10.33
CA ILE A 791 -23.45 16.09 -10.74
C ILE A 791 -23.55 14.75 -11.47
N PRO A 792 -22.58 14.39 -12.33
CA PRO A 792 -22.62 13.12 -13.05
C PRO A 792 -22.52 11.90 -12.12
N VAL A 793 -23.26 10.85 -12.48
CA VAL A 793 -23.27 9.56 -11.79
C VAL A 793 -22.02 8.75 -12.11
N GLY A 794 -21.49 8.03 -11.13
CA GLY A 794 -20.33 7.14 -11.31
C GLY A 794 -19.01 7.88 -11.55
N VAL A 795 -18.98 9.20 -11.33
CA VAL A 795 -17.80 10.03 -11.53
C VAL A 795 -17.22 10.44 -10.17
N PRO A 796 -15.97 10.06 -9.85
CA PRO A 796 -15.29 10.55 -8.64
C PRO A 796 -15.05 12.05 -8.73
N VAL A 797 -15.66 12.82 -7.83
CA VAL A 797 -15.53 14.27 -7.74
C VAL A 797 -15.09 14.72 -6.36
N TYR A 798 -14.49 15.90 -6.29
CA TYR A 798 -14.29 16.64 -5.05
C TYR A 798 -14.65 18.10 -5.26
N PHE A 799 -14.89 18.80 -4.15
CA PHE A 799 -15.35 20.19 -4.14
C PHE A 799 -14.24 21.14 -3.68
N GLN A 800 -14.18 22.33 -4.28
CA GLN A 800 -13.44 23.46 -3.76
C GLN A 800 -14.38 24.61 -3.43
N ALA A 801 -14.30 25.16 -2.22
CA ALA A 801 -15.00 26.39 -1.86
C ALA A 801 -14.27 27.60 -2.45
N LEU A 802 -14.98 28.42 -3.22
CA LEU A 802 -14.43 29.58 -3.92
C LEU A 802 -14.88 30.89 -3.28
N ASP A 803 -13.95 31.84 -3.13
CA ASP A 803 -14.25 33.19 -2.66
C ASP A 803 -14.91 34.06 -3.76
N GLN A 804 -15.16 35.34 -3.48
CA GLN A 804 -15.70 36.30 -4.44
C GLN A 804 -14.81 36.56 -5.67
N ASN A 805 -13.52 36.19 -5.60
CA ASN A 805 -12.57 36.33 -6.71
C ASN A 805 -12.42 35.03 -7.51
N GLY A 806 -13.14 33.96 -7.13
CA GLY A 806 -13.02 32.64 -7.75
C GLY A 806 -11.78 31.84 -7.30
N LEU A 807 -11.12 32.27 -6.23
CA LEU A 807 -9.95 31.60 -5.65
C LEU A 807 -10.40 30.53 -4.65
N ALA A 808 -9.70 29.38 -4.67
CA ALA A 808 -10.02 28.27 -3.78
C ALA A 808 -9.56 28.58 -2.34
N VAL A 809 -10.52 28.65 -1.41
CA VAL A 809 -10.28 28.80 0.03
C VAL A 809 -9.98 27.46 0.68
N GLN A 810 -10.75 26.43 0.32
CA GLN A 810 -10.59 25.07 0.85
C GLN A 810 -10.88 24.06 -0.25
N SER A 811 -10.10 22.99 -0.28
CA SER A 811 -10.38 21.81 -1.12
C SER A 811 -10.72 20.61 -0.24
N MET A 812 -11.73 19.85 -0.64
CA MET A 812 -11.99 18.53 -0.09
C MET A 812 -10.77 17.63 -0.35
N ARG A 813 -10.23 17.01 0.70
CA ARG A 813 -9.07 16.10 0.63
C ARG A 813 -9.52 14.65 0.54
N SER A 814 -10.33 14.34 -0.45
CA SER A 814 -10.87 13.00 -0.76
C SER A 814 -11.68 13.11 -2.07
N ALA A 815 -12.22 12.00 -2.55
CA ALA A 815 -13.25 11.99 -3.57
C ALA A 815 -14.58 11.46 -3.00
N THR A 816 -15.69 12.01 -3.47
CA THR A 816 -17.02 11.39 -3.36
C THR A 816 -17.55 11.11 -4.77
N TYR A 817 -18.68 10.43 -4.85
CA TYR A 817 -19.38 10.11 -6.08
C TYR A 817 -20.84 9.83 -5.75
N VAL A 818 -21.69 9.85 -6.77
CA VAL A 818 -23.13 9.56 -6.62
C VAL A 818 -23.57 8.44 -7.54
N LYS A 819 -24.60 7.71 -7.13
CA LYS A 819 -25.27 6.63 -7.84
C LYS A 819 -26.52 7.13 -8.57
N PRO A 820 -27.01 6.40 -9.59
CA PRO A 820 -28.27 6.75 -10.22
C PRO A 820 -29.41 6.69 -9.20
N GLY A 821 -30.27 7.72 -9.17
CA GLY A 821 -31.34 7.87 -8.20
C GLY A 821 -30.92 8.49 -6.85
N GLU A 822 -29.63 8.67 -6.60
CA GLU A 822 -29.14 9.17 -5.32
C GLU A 822 -29.43 10.67 -5.09
N ARG A 823 -29.69 11.02 -3.82
CA ARG A 823 -29.67 12.39 -3.31
C ARG A 823 -28.68 12.47 -2.15
N LEU A 824 -27.49 12.99 -2.41
CA LEU A 824 -26.43 13.15 -1.40
C LEU A 824 -26.58 14.49 -0.68
N LEU A 825 -26.54 14.48 0.66
CA LEU A 825 -26.59 15.68 1.47
C LEU A 825 -25.41 15.78 2.43
N CYS A 826 -24.61 16.82 2.27
CA CYS A 826 -23.50 17.16 3.16
C CYS A 826 -23.93 18.20 4.19
N HIS A 827 -23.61 17.98 5.47
CA HIS A 827 -23.88 18.97 6.50
C HIS A 827 -23.04 20.25 6.32
N GLY A 828 -21.77 20.10 5.93
CA GLY A 828 -20.87 21.20 5.62
C GLY A 828 -19.55 20.73 5.02
N CYS A 829 -18.63 21.67 4.76
CA CYS A 829 -17.33 21.41 4.15
C CYS A 829 -16.36 20.81 5.18
N HIS A 830 -16.53 19.51 5.44
CA HIS A 830 -15.77 18.75 6.44
C HIS A 830 -16.16 19.09 7.89
N ALA A 831 -17.47 19.14 8.15
CA ALA A 831 -18.05 19.39 9.46
C ALA A 831 -17.60 18.34 10.51
N PRO A 832 -17.50 18.73 11.80
CA PRO A 832 -17.26 17.79 12.89
C PRO A 832 -18.37 16.74 12.96
N ARG A 833 -18.02 15.49 13.23
CA ARG A 833 -18.93 14.32 13.13
C ARG A 833 -19.55 13.96 14.46
N GLU A 834 -18.84 14.25 15.54
CA GLU A 834 -19.21 14.08 16.92
C GLU A 834 -20.22 15.14 17.41
N ARG A 835 -20.49 16.16 16.59
CA ARG A 835 -21.42 17.25 16.92
C ARG A 835 -22.77 17.04 16.24
N THR A 836 -23.83 17.05 17.04
CA THR A 836 -25.19 17.07 16.52
C THR A 836 -25.43 18.36 15.73
N PRO A 837 -25.94 18.27 14.48
CA PRO A 837 -26.43 19.44 13.76
C PRO A 837 -27.44 20.21 14.60
N ALA A 838 -27.28 21.53 14.73
CA ALA A 838 -28.32 22.35 15.35
C ALA A 838 -29.66 22.14 14.61
N PRO A 839 -30.78 21.89 15.33
CA PRO A 839 -32.09 21.75 14.72
C PRO A 839 -32.45 23.03 13.95
N ARG A 840 -33.07 22.88 12.79
CA ARG A 840 -33.36 24.02 11.89
C ARG A 840 -34.86 24.06 11.58
N ALA A 841 -35.44 25.23 11.82
CA ALA A 841 -36.85 25.51 11.55
C ALA A 841 -37.17 25.73 10.05
N ASN A 842 -36.16 26.02 9.20
CA ASN A 842 -36.37 26.42 7.81
C ASN A 842 -35.49 25.66 6.81
N ILE A 843 -36.07 25.37 5.63
CA ILE A 843 -35.35 24.86 4.45
C ILE A 843 -34.33 25.91 3.97
N ARG A 844 -33.12 25.44 3.65
CA ARG A 844 -31.99 26.24 3.17
C ARG A 844 -32.26 26.89 1.81
N LEU A 845 -31.71 28.09 1.58
CA LEU A 845 -32.01 28.89 0.39
C LEU A 845 -31.79 28.11 -0.92
N ALA A 846 -30.69 27.37 -1.02
CA ALA A 846 -30.37 26.62 -2.24
C ALA A 846 -31.35 25.48 -2.51
N MET A 847 -31.94 24.90 -1.46
CA MET A 847 -32.91 23.80 -1.54
C MET A 847 -34.35 24.28 -1.77
N ARG A 848 -34.60 25.59 -1.81
CA ARG A 848 -35.92 26.18 -2.17
C ARG A 848 -36.14 26.30 -3.67
N ARG A 849 -35.12 25.98 -4.47
CA ARG A 849 -35.14 26.05 -5.94
C ARG A 849 -34.68 24.73 -6.54
N GLU A 850 -34.88 24.57 -7.85
CA GLU A 850 -34.35 23.44 -8.59
C GLU A 850 -32.82 23.33 -8.45
N PRO A 851 -32.26 22.09 -8.35
CA PRO A 851 -30.83 21.91 -8.28
C PRO A 851 -30.14 22.44 -9.53
N SER A 852 -29.13 23.29 -9.32
CA SER A 852 -28.40 23.96 -10.40
C SER A 852 -27.74 22.97 -11.36
N ARG A 853 -27.74 23.30 -12.65
CA ARG A 853 -26.78 22.73 -13.59
C ARG A 853 -25.41 23.37 -13.34
N LEU A 854 -24.34 22.62 -13.58
CA LEU A 854 -22.98 23.16 -13.44
C LEU A 854 -22.74 24.23 -14.51
N THR A 855 -22.22 25.38 -14.10
CA THR A 855 -21.73 26.40 -15.04
C THR A 855 -20.41 25.91 -15.63
N PRO A 856 -20.30 25.71 -16.95
CA PRO A 856 -19.10 25.16 -17.56
C PRO A 856 -17.86 26.03 -17.31
N PRO A 857 -16.67 25.43 -17.17
CA PRO A 857 -15.43 26.19 -17.09
C PRO A 857 -14.98 26.66 -18.49
N PRO A 858 -13.91 27.48 -18.57
CA PRO A 858 -13.27 27.80 -19.85
C PRO A 858 -12.80 26.55 -20.61
N ALA A 859 -12.77 26.64 -21.95
CA ALA A 859 -12.24 25.59 -22.81
C ALA A 859 -10.80 25.20 -22.42
N GLY A 860 -10.51 23.91 -22.30
CA GLY A 860 -9.22 23.40 -21.83
C GLY A 860 -9.11 23.17 -20.32
N ALA A 861 -10.19 23.35 -19.55
CA ALA A 861 -10.27 23.00 -18.13
C ALA A 861 -10.87 21.60 -17.86
N ASN A 862 -11.43 20.95 -18.89
CA ASN A 862 -12.01 19.61 -18.81
C ASN A 862 -11.56 18.73 -20.01
N PRO A 863 -10.45 17.97 -19.88
CA PRO A 863 -9.51 17.95 -18.76
C PRO A 863 -8.63 19.21 -18.70
N PHE A 864 -8.06 19.50 -17.53
CA PHE A 864 -7.14 20.63 -17.38
C PHE A 864 -5.87 20.40 -18.22
N SER A 865 -5.57 21.33 -19.12
CA SER A 865 -4.40 21.30 -19.99
C SER A 865 -3.59 22.60 -19.85
N TYR A 866 -2.41 22.51 -19.25
CA TYR A 866 -1.48 23.64 -19.16
C TYR A 866 -1.08 24.18 -20.55
N PRO A 867 -0.70 23.33 -21.53
CA PRO A 867 -0.35 23.80 -22.87
C PRO A 867 -1.51 24.50 -23.60
N SER A 868 -2.76 24.10 -23.34
CA SER A 868 -3.93 24.70 -24.00
C SER A 868 -4.41 25.97 -23.31
N LEU A 869 -4.38 26.01 -21.98
CA LEU A 869 -5.00 27.09 -21.20
C LEU A 869 -3.99 28.16 -20.75
N VAL A 870 -2.80 27.75 -20.30
CA VAL A 870 -1.83 28.64 -19.61
C VAL A 870 -0.72 29.09 -20.55
N HIS A 871 -0.12 28.18 -21.31
CA HIS A 871 1.03 28.48 -22.17
C HIS A 871 0.74 29.63 -23.17
N PRO A 872 -0.42 29.70 -23.87
CA PRO A 872 -0.71 30.80 -24.80
C PRO A 872 -0.89 32.15 -24.11
N ILE A 873 -1.16 32.18 -22.80
CA ILE A 873 -1.21 33.42 -22.02
C ILE A 873 0.21 33.88 -21.72
N LEU A 874 1.08 32.97 -21.26
CA LEU A 874 2.47 33.28 -20.98
C LEU A 874 3.23 33.75 -22.21
N ASP A 875 3.02 33.09 -23.36
CA ASP A 875 3.65 33.49 -24.63
C ASP A 875 3.29 34.92 -25.02
N ARG A 876 2.01 35.27 -24.92
CA ARG A 876 1.51 36.60 -25.29
C ARG A 876 1.87 37.70 -24.29
N ARG A 877 1.99 37.37 -23.00
CA ARG A 877 2.04 38.39 -21.92
C ARG A 877 3.35 38.42 -21.14
N CYS A 878 4.12 37.34 -21.12
CA CYS A 878 5.25 37.18 -20.19
C CYS A 878 6.57 36.87 -20.89
N VAL A 879 6.57 36.00 -21.92
CA VAL A 879 7.79 35.43 -22.50
C VAL A 879 8.76 36.50 -23.01
N SER A 880 8.28 37.58 -23.63
CA SER A 880 9.14 38.63 -24.18
C SER A 880 9.99 39.35 -23.12
N CYS A 881 9.41 39.71 -21.98
CA CYS A 881 10.13 40.38 -20.89
C CYS A 881 11.02 39.42 -20.11
N HIS A 882 10.59 38.17 -19.94
CA HIS A 882 11.39 37.12 -19.31
C HIS A 882 12.62 36.76 -20.16
N ALA A 883 12.49 36.73 -21.50
CA ALA A 883 13.59 36.52 -22.42
C ALA A 883 14.66 37.63 -22.31
N LYS A 884 14.23 38.89 -22.22
CA LYS A 884 15.13 40.06 -22.04
C LYS A 884 15.88 40.03 -20.70
N ASN A 885 15.24 39.51 -19.65
CA ASN A 885 15.79 39.49 -18.28
C ASN A 885 16.28 38.10 -17.85
N ARG A 886 16.65 37.22 -18.79
CA ARG A 886 17.03 35.82 -18.53
C ARG A 886 17.99 35.56 -17.35
N PRO A 887 18.98 36.41 -17.04
CA PRO A 887 19.84 36.20 -15.88
C PRO A 887 19.11 36.32 -14.52
N LYS A 888 17.95 36.98 -14.50
CA LYS A 888 17.18 37.31 -13.28
C LYS A 888 15.74 36.78 -13.30
N ALA A 889 15.31 36.17 -14.40
CA ALA A 889 13.93 35.72 -14.61
C ALA A 889 13.86 34.27 -15.10
N PRO A 890 12.85 33.48 -14.66
CA PRO A 890 12.68 32.10 -15.13
C PRO A 890 12.32 32.07 -16.62
N ASP A 891 12.78 31.05 -17.35
CA ASP A 891 12.41 30.83 -18.75
C ASP A 891 10.98 30.26 -18.82
N LEU A 892 10.05 31.04 -19.38
CA LEU A 892 8.63 30.68 -19.50
C LEU A 892 8.26 30.13 -20.88
N ALA A 893 9.19 30.11 -21.85
CA ALA A 893 8.92 29.66 -23.23
C ALA A 893 8.88 28.13 -23.37
N LYS A 894 9.33 27.41 -22.35
CA LYS A 894 9.20 25.97 -22.23
C LYS A 894 8.21 25.75 -21.10
N GLY A 895 6.93 25.57 -21.39
CA GLY A 895 6.00 25.05 -20.39
C GLY A 895 6.66 23.86 -19.68
N ASN A 896 6.76 23.92 -18.34
CA ASN A 896 7.57 22.99 -17.55
C ASN A 896 7.26 21.52 -17.82
#